data_AF-A0A3A4VL26-F1
#
_entry.id   AF-A0A3A4VL26-F1
#
_cell.length_a   1.000
_cell.length_b   1.000
_cell.length_c   1.000
_cell.angle_alpha   90.00
_cell.angle_beta   90.00
_cell.angle_gamma   90.00
#
_symmetry.space_group_name_H-M   'P 1'
#
loop_
_entity.id
_entity.type
_entity.pdbx_description
1 polymer ?
#
loop_
_entity_poly.entity_id
_entity_poly.type
_entity_poly.pdbx_seq_one_letter_code
_entity_poly.pdbx_strand_id
1 'polypeptide(L)'
;MDNFDAKQYILNNPREADKVATAWGELVSRDPFVQSFETKEDFERYASLHPEKNIRLEEWNGRLVIDAYNDLQKQRAKESESVIPEPQTPSEGIGVSTFGWLATAAVLLQKPEIMEDDKDFKKLEEAKKQKWLVEHPGKDFTSIEGIDYLYGNLEDPGAPTLQSDTEKEFREKHGKKAKKYDDKKGESPYSNPENDPAIKLIRRRIAEHTRARKAYFEKQQNPDIKFEEVTKQIEKQAWKKYVTGHLNENEGDEEIKKKREERIKAYAKKNEGIAKTYNTVTTQGELDKYKKEEVKFTEKIHREPEEISTEKATERLEQITKQQEQKGPVLISPQGKVLSNISEFSPSKSGLINTVGNPLSSDSYMDFQTNQPPAESYSTPQQQQTGGGSSSGFFRKGVNKALRRGGEKTVEKQAEGQLAKKGLEKGLKDLFKTVGKQMLTRLAFMAGLGWMTLGVFAFLFIATFFIVGFGFGGAAGIGGESSIGGGTITPPPSSTSGLDYAIPFRDSSVTLPAGTKEKIKQQYPRGKIDENWDIIVRESIANGWNPAFVLALWIEETGAQSASSYSDPLGCAPDQPTTDINISLKCLFKNFPITKYPNDKFEDFMCVYGGDGFHTAPCIFKDANPNFPGEIKKDYSLLIPSGKGAIVSTRDSASCPVAGAQIKEGSYNETSNTGHCTASYIMTCDKNSRRAKSIDIDTKGGFVELPTINGKKMNWYFATSFTLNSSDCEGGVADCGFGVVFKTKESPNWSLHLLHLDQNSLSFDSGNANESGKRIGKTAGKVYLHINIGKNITNPENVISGPSDLNPGWIKPEDLKMCTN
;
A
#
# COMPACT_ATOMS: atom_id res chain seq x y z
N MET A 1 -0.41 14.82 35.32
CA MET A 1 1.02 14.49 35.05
C MET A 1 1.37 15.17 33.73
N ASP A 2 1.28 16.50 33.65
CA ASP A 2 0.93 17.13 32.36
C ASP A 2 2.13 17.73 31.62
N ASN A 3 3.34 17.23 31.90
CA ASN A 3 4.55 17.73 31.24
C ASN A 3 5.65 16.66 31.18
N PHE A 4 5.39 15.55 30.49
CA PHE A 4 6.40 14.53 30.22
C PHE A 4 7.25 14.94 29.00
N ASP A 5 8.39 15.58 29.24
CA ASP A 5 9.38 15.85 28.19
C ASP A 5 10.22 14.59 27.93
N ALA A 6 9.80 13.82 26.92
CA ALA A 6 10.43 12.56 26.56
C ALA A 6 11.92 12.71 26.16
N LYS A 7 12.31 13.83 25.53
CA LYS A 7 13.71 14.07 25.13
C LYS A 7 14.59 14.29 26.37
N GLN A 8 14.16 15.13 27.30
CA GLN A 8 14.86 15.30 28.57
C GLN A 8 14.86 14.03 29.41
N TYR A 9 13.76 13.26 29.39
CA TYR A 9 13.67 12.00 30.09
C TYR A 9 14.69 10.97 29.58
N ILE A 10 14.84 10.82 28.25
CA ILE A 10 15.85 9.96 27.62
C ILE A 10 17.27 10.37 28.02
N LEU A 11 17.58 11.68 27.97
CA LEU A 11 18.91 12.20 28.29
C LEU A 11 19.29 11.97 29.75
N ASN A 12 18.34 12.16 30.67
CA ASN A 12 18.58 12.07 32.11
C ASN A 12 18.47 10.63 32.64
N ASN A 13 17.67 9.77 31.99
CA ASN A 13 17.33 8.43 32.49
C ASN A 13 17.30 7.35 31.37
N PRO A 14 18.38 7.14 30.61
CA PRO A 14 18.34 6.30 29.39
C PRO A 14 17.89 4.85 29.65
N ARG A 15 18.30 4.25 30.77
CA ARG A 15 17.87 2.88 31.14
C ARG A 15 16.38 2.79 31.50
N GLU A 16 15.81 3.83 32.11
CA GLU A 16 14.39 3.85 32.43
C GLU A 16 13.55 4.18 31.18
N ALA A 17 14.06 5.05 30.30
CA ALA A 17 13.47 5.28 28.99
C ALA A 17 13.34 3.99 28.18
N ASP A 18 14.37 3.13 28.16
CA ASP A 18 14.31 1.83 27.48
C ASP A 18 13.23 0.90 28.05
N LYS A 19 13.05 0.88 29.39
CA LYS A 19 11.99 0.08 30.02
C LYS A 19 10.60 0.60 29.67
N VAL A 20 10.42 1.92 29.67
CA VAL A 20 9.15 2.59 29.33
C VAL A 20 8.80 2.35 27.86
N ALA A 21 9.77 2.44 26.95
CA ALA A 21 9.60 2.05 25.54
C ALA A 21 9.27 0.56 25.36
N THR A 22 9.94 -0.32 26.11
CA THR A 22 9.66 -1.78 26.08
C THR A 22 8.24 -2.09 26.53
N ALA A 23 7.77 -1.46 27.61
CA ALA A 23 6.41 -1.62 28.11
C ALA A 23 5.35 -1.21 27.07
N TRP A 24 5.61 -0.16 26.28
CA TRP A 24 4.74 0.20 25.15
C TRP A 24 4.75 -0.87 24.06
N GLY A 25 5.92 -1.41 23.70
CA GLY A 25 6.01 -2.52 22.74
C GLY A 25 5.25 -3.78 23.18
N GLU A 26 5.28 -4.10 24.47
CA GLU A 26 4.49 -5.18 25.06
C GLU A 26 2.98 -4.90 25.01
N LEU A 27 2.58 -3.66 25.30
CA LEU A 27 1.18 -3.23 25.20
C LEU A 27 0.68 -3.33 23.75
N VAL A 28 1.42 -2.81 22.77
CA VAL A 28 1.07 -2.90 21.33
C VAL A 28 1.00 -4.36 20.87
N SER A 29 1.89 -5.23 21.39
CA SER A 29 1.85 -6.66 21.05
C SER A 29 0.60 -7.36 21.59
N ARG A 30 0.12 -6.95 22.79
CA ARG A 30 -1.10 -7.47 23.40
C ARG A 30 -2.37 -6.89 22.77
N ASP A 31 -2.31 -5.61 22.37
CA ASP A 31 -3.42 -4.88 21.79
C ASP A 31 -2.95 -3.95 20.67
N PRO A 32 -2.83 -4.46 19.42
CA PRO A 32 -2.32 -3.67 18.30
C PRO A 32 -3.10 -2.40 18.01
N PHE A 33 -4.37 -2.32 18.43
CA PHE A 33 -5.22 -1.14 18.23
C PHE A 33 -4.68 0.10 18.96
N VAL A 34 -3.96 -0.06 20.07
CA VAL A 34 -3.41 1.08 20.81
C VAL A 34 -2.37 1.88 20.02
N GLN A 35 -1.81 1.28 18.95
CA GLN A 35 -0.86 1.97 18.07
C GLN A 35 -1.53 3.05 17.20
N SER A 36 -2.84 2.98 16.97
CA SER A 36 -3.53 3.97 16.12
C SER A 36 -3.88 5.28 16.83
N PHE A 37 -3.74 5.37 18.15
CA PHE A 37 -4.09 6.59 18.88
C PHE A 37 -3.03 7.68 18.71
N GLU A 38 -3.43 8.88 18.31
CA GLU A 38 -2.53 10.02 18.14
C GLU A 38 -2.43 10.89 19.40
N THR A 39 -3.50 10.92 20.20
CA THR A 39 -3.60 11.77 21.38
C THR A 39 -3.64 10.94 22.67
N LYS A 40 -3.20 11.54 23.77
CA LYS A 40 -3.28 10.92 25.10
C LYS A 40 -4.72 10.75 25.52
N GLU A 41 -5.58 11.69 25.15
CA GLU A 41 -7.00 11.72 25.45
C GLU A 41 -7.73 10.55 24.80
N ASP A 42 -7.40 10.20 23.55
CA ASP A 42 -7.96 9.02 22.87
C ASP A 42 -7.51 7.72 23.54
N PHE A 43 -6.25 7.65 23.93
CA PHE A 43 -5.70 6.50 24.66
C PHE A 43 -6.33 6.34 26.05
N GLU A 44 -6.50 7.43 26.80
CA GLU A 44 -7.17 7.46 28.11
C GLU A 44 -8.63 7.06 27.99
N ARG A 45 -9.33 7.59 26.99
CA ARG A 45 -10.72 7.22 26.69
C ARG A 45 -10.81 5.74 26.36
N TYR A 46 -9.92 5.22 25.52
CA TYR A 46 -9.88 3.80 25.20
C TYR A 46 -9.64 2.93 26.43
N ALA A 47 -8.64 3.26 27.26
CA ALA A 47 -8.36 2.55 28.50
C ALA A 47 -9.55 2.57 29.46
N SER A 48 -10.30 3.69 29.52
CA SER A 48 -11.51 3.81 30.34
C SER A 48 -12.68 2.94 29.84
N LEU A 49 -12.79 2.76 28.53
CA LEU A 49 -13.81 1.93 27.89
C LEU A 49 -13.47 0.44 27.93
N HIS A 50 -12.20 0.10 28.14
CA HIS A 50 -11.68 -1.28 28.13
C HIS A 50 -10.93 -1.65 29.43
N PRO A 51 -11.58 -1.58 30.61
CA PRO A 51 -10.94 -1.91 31.88
C PRO A 51 -10.44 -3.36 31.94
N GLU A 52 -11.05 -4.28 31.18
CA GLU A 52 -10.66 -5.69 31.07
C GLU A 52 -9.26 -5.90 30.47
N LYS A 53 -8.76 -4.91 29.72
CA LYS A 53 -7.45 -4.99 29.05
C LYS A 53 -6.28 -4.59 29.95
N ASN A 54 -6.58 -4.10 31.16
CA ASN A 54 -5.60 -3.68 32.16
C ASN A 54 -4.53 -2.74 31.57
N ILE A 55 -4.98 -1.75 30.81
CA ILE A 55 -4.11 -0.74 30.17
C ILE A 55 -3.76 0.31 31.22
N ARG A 56 -2.46 0.54 31.44
CA ARG A 56 -2.01 1.55 32.41
C ARG A 56 -1.76 2.87 31.68
N LEU A 57 -2.28 3.97 32.20
CA LEU A 57 -2.17 5.28 31.54
C LEU A 57 -0.71 5.72 31.37
N GLU A 58 0.19 5.26 32.24
CA GLU A 58 1.62 5.53 32.17
C GLU A 58 2.31 4.84 30.98
N GLU A 59 1.69 3.81 30.38
CA GLU A 59 2.24 3.13 29.20
C GLU A 59 2.29 4.07 27.99
N TRP A 60 1.42 5.10 27.94
CA TRP A 60 1.49 6.17 26.93
C TRP A 60 2.84 6.89 26.88
N ASN A 61 3.53 7.03 28.03
CA ASN A 61 4.86 7.64 28.06
C ASN A 61 5.88 6.83 27.23
N GLY A 62 5.66 5.52 27.07
CA GLY A 62 6.48 4.66 26.21
C GLY A 62 6.37 5.01 24.73
N ARG A 63 5.20 5.44 24.27
CA ARG A 63 5.05 5.99 22.91
C ARG A 63 5.86 7.27 22.74
N LEU A 64 5.70 8.22 23.66
CA LEU A 64 6.41 9.50 23.62
C LEU A 64 7.93 9.30 23.64
N VAL A 65 8.43 8.31 24.40
CA VAL A 65 9.85 7.93 24.40
C VAL A 65 10.30 7.35 23.05
N ILE A 66 9.52 6.46 22.43
CA ILE A 66 9.85 5.88 21.11
C ILE A 66 9.90 6.98 20.04
N ASP A 67 8.93 7.89 20.03
CA ASP A 67 8.88 9.01 19.08
C ASP A 67 10.08 9.94 19.29
N ALA A 68 10.43 10.26 20.54
CA ALA A 68 11.60 11.05 20.87
C ALA A 68 12.93 10.36 20.51
N TYR A 69 13.03 9.03 20.63
CA TYR A 69 14.19 8.28 20.15
C TYR A 69 14.35 8.41 18.64
N ASN A 70 13.26 8.28 17.87
CA ASN A 70 13.28 8.43 16.42
C ASN A 70 13.72 9.84 16.00
N ASP A 71 13.24 10.87 16.70
CA ASP A 71 13.65 12.26 16.50
C ASP A 71 15.14 12.49 16.77
N LEU A 72 15.66 11.99 17.90
CA LEU A 72 17.07 12.11 18.25
C LEU A 72 17.99 11.41 17.23
N GLN A 73 17.53 10.30 16.66
CA GLN A 73 18.25 9.61 15.57
C GLN A 73 18.27 10.46 14.30
N LYS A 74 17.13 11.06 13.91
CA LYS A 74 17.07 11.99 12.76
C LYS A 74 17.99 13.20 12.94
N GLN A 75 18.07 13.76 14.14
CA GLN A 75 18.96 14.89 14.45
C GLN A 75 20.44 14.49 14.32
N ARG A 76 20.84 13.33 14.89
CA ARG A 76 22.23 12.83 14.77
C ARG A 76 22.62 12.54 13.33
N ALA A 77 21.69 12.06 12.50
CA ALA A 77 21.94 11.87 11.07
C ALA A 77 22.27 13.20 10.38
N LYS A 78 21.47 14.24 10.61
CA LYS A 78 21.71 15.60 10.07
C LYS A 78 23.02 16.21 10.55
N GLU A 79 23.37 16.01 11.83
CA GLU A 79 24.64 16.49 12.38
C GLU A 79 25.84 15.76 11.74
N SER A 80 25.73 14.46 11.49
CA SER A 80 26.79 13.67 10.87
C SER A 80 27.05 14.02 9.39
N GLU A 81 26.04 14.51 8.67
CA GLU A 81 26.17 14.99 7.29
C GLU A 81 26.87 16.36 7.18
N SER A 82 26.89 17.14 8.26
CA SER A 82 27.47 18.49 8.27
C SER A 82 29.00 18.54 8.48
N VAL A 83 29.64 17.39 8.73
CA VAL A 83 31.09 17.30 8.97
C VAL A 83 31.80 16.89 7.67
N ILE A 84 32.25 17.89 6.90
CA ILE A 84 33.07 17.69 5.68
C ILE A 84 34.49 17.28 6.09
N PRO A 85 35.02 16.10 5.67
CA PRO A 85 36.43 15.78 5.87
C PRO A 85 37.31 16.58 4.90
N GLU A 86 38.42 17.11 5.42
CA GLU A 86 39.41 17.92 4.69
C GLU A 86 40.08 17.10 3.55
N PRO A 87 40.33 17.68 2.36
CA PRO A 87 40.70 16.91 1.17
C PRO A 87 42.19 16.52 1.14
N GLN A 88 42.48 15.25 0.84
CA GLN A 88 43.79 14.81 0.34
C GLN A 88 43.69 14.41 -1.14
N THR A 89 44.72 14.80 -1.90
CA THR A 89 44.89 14.73 -3.37
C THR A 89 45.19 13.31 -3.93
N PRO A 90 45.11 13.09 -5.26
CA PRO A 90 44.41 11.93 -5.84
C PRO A 90 45.33 10.81 -6.40
N SER A 91 44.79 9.58 -6.46
CA SER A 91 45.22 8.52 -7.39
C SER A 91 44.01 7.87 -8.07
N GLU A 92 44.14 7.64 -9.38
CA GLU A 92 43.11 7.20 -10.33
C GLU A 92 42.58 5.76 -10.10
N GLY A 93 41.29 5.53 -10.44
CA GLY A 93 40.81 4.23 -10.94
C GLY A 93 39.59 3.59 -10.24
N ILE A 94 38.45 3.57 -10.95
CA ILE A 94 37.26 2.70 -10.82
C ILE A 94 36.22 3.13 -9.76
N GLY A 95 35.17 3.83 -10.22
CA GLY A 95 34.02 4.25 -9.43
C GLY A 95 32.92 3.18 -9.36
N VAL A 96 32.63 2.71 -8.15
CA VAL A 96 31.45 1.89 -7.82
C VAL A 96 30.71 2.59 -6.68
N SER A 97 29.41 2.84 -6.88
CA SER A 97 28.58 3.71 -6.04
C SER A 97 28.35 3.16 -4.64
N THR A 98 28.86 3.87 -3.64
CA THR A 98 28.51 3.80 -2.23
C THR A 98 27.29 4.69 -1.95
N PHE A 99 26.19 4.12 -1.46
CA PHE A 99 25.49 4.51 -0.22
C PHE A 99 24.01 4.08 -0.21
N GLY A 100 23.76 2.99 0.53
CA GLY A 100 22.48 2.65 1.15
C GLY A 100 22.76 2.25 2.60
N TRP A 101 23.35 3.17 3.38
CA TRP A 101 24.18 2.78 4.55
C TRP A 101 23.83 3.36 5.92
N LEU A 102 22.81 4.21 6.10
CA LEU A 102 22.67 4.90 7.41
C LEU A 102 21.46 4.53 8.30
N ALA A 103 20.44 3.82 7.81
CA ALA A 103 19.62 2.97 8.70
C ALA A 103 20.36 1.69 9.10
N THR A 104 21.36 1.34 8.29
CA THR A 104 22.21 0.19 8.45
C THR A 104 23.41 0.50 9.33
N ALA A 105 23.79 1.73 9.68
CA ALA A 105 25.02 1.95 10.48
C ALA A 105 24.92 1.39 11.92
N ALA A 106 23.75 1.42 12.56
CA ALA A 106 23.56 0.74 13.86
C ALA A 106 23.45 -0.79 13.72
N VAL A 107 22.94 -1.29 12.58
CA VAL A 107 22.80 -2.73 12.25
C VAL A 107 24.08 -3.33 11.61
N LEU A 108 24.96 -2.50 11.03
CA LEU A 108 26.24 -2.85 10.41
C LEU A 108 27.40 -2.77 11.41
N LEU A 109 27.19 -2.06 12.52
CA LEU A 109 28.03 -2.23 13.71
C LEU A 109 27.66 -3.51 14.47
N GLN A 110 26.47 -4.08 14.25
CA GLN A 110 26.16 -5.43 14.72
C GLN A 110 26.83 -6.44 13.77
N LYS A 111 27.78 -7.20 14.33
CA LYS A 111 28.38 -8.33 13.62
C LYS A 111 27.25 -9.29 13.25
N PRO A 112 27.09 -9.71 11.97
CA PRO A 112 26.04 -10.64 11.56
C PRO A 112 26.02 -11.87 12.47
N GLU A 113 24.82 -12.23 12.92
CA GLU A 113 24.63 -13.37 13.82
C GLU A 113 24.62 -14.69 13.06
N ILE A 114 24.08 -14.67 11.84
CA ILE A 114 23.96 -15.81 10.92
C ILE A 114 24.55 -15.46 9.56
N MET A 115 24.83 -16.49 8.75
CA MET A 115 25.44 -16.35 7.43
C MET A 115 24.57 -15.50 6.48
N GLU A 116 23.25 -15.66 6.56
CA GLU A 116 22.26 -14.96 5.74
C GLU A 116 22.24 -13.44 5.98
N ASP A 117 22.78 -12.99 7.12
CA ASP A 117 22.93 -11.57 7.42
C ASP A 117 24.25 -10.97 6.89
N ASP A 118 25.20 -11.80 6.45
CA ASP A 118 26.45 -11.35 5.86
C ASP A 118 26.19 -10.59 4.56
N LYS A 119 26.84 -9.43 4.41
CA LYS A 119 26.74 -8.59 3.20
C LYS A 119 27.11 -9.35 1.91
N ASP A 120 28.08 -10.25 1.98
CA ASP A 120 28.54 -11.00 0.81
C ASP A 120 27.51 -12.10 0.45
N PHE A 121 26.82 -12.66 1.45
CA PHE A 121 25.71 -13.60 1.23
C PHE A 121 24.54 -12.89 0.54
N LYS A 122 24.13 -11.72 1.05
CA LYS A 122 23.05 -10.90 0.46
C LYS A 122 23.36 -10.48 -0.98
N LYS A 123 24.63 -10.18 -1.28
CA LYS A 123 25.07 -9.87 -2.65
C LYS A 123 24.95 -11.07 -3.59
N LEU A 124 25.34 -12.27 -3.13
CA LEU A 124 25.16 -13.51 -3.90
C LEU A 124 23.69 -13.85 -4.10
N GLU A 125 22.87 -13.66 -3.06
CA GLU A 125 21.42 -13.88 -3.13
C GLU A 125 20.77 -13.00 -4.21
N GLU A 126 21.09 -11.70 -4.24
CA GLU A 126 20.56 -10.79 -5.25
C GLU A 126 21.03 -11.16 -6.66
N ALA A 127 22.31 -11.52 -6.82
CA ALA A 127 22.83 -11.98 -8.11
C ALA A 127 22.09 -13.24 -8.62
N LYS A 128 21.78 -14.19 -7.71
CA LYS A 128 21.00 -15.39 -8.02
C LYS A 128 19.56 -15.08 -8.39
N LYS A 129 18.92 -14.10 -7.74
CA LYS A 129 17.57 -13.63 -8.12
C LYS A 129 17.55 -13.08 -9.54
N GLN A 130 18.50 -12.19 -9.86
CA GLN A 130 18.61 -11.61 -11.20
C GLN A 130 18.89 -12.69 -12.26
N LYS A 131 19.79 -13.63 -11.96
CA LYS A 131 20.08 -14.77 -12.84
C LYS A 131 18.83 -15.63 -13.09
N TRP A 132 18.09 -15.97 -12.03
CA TRP A 132 16.87 -16.76 -12.15
C TRP A 132 15.82 -16.10 -13.04
N LEU A 133 15.61 -14.78 -12.89
CA LEU A 133 14.68 -14.01 -13.73
C LEU A 133 15.06 -14.01 -15.21
N VAL A 134 16.36 -14.00 -15.53
CA VAL A 134 16.85 -14.10 -16.91
C VAL A 134 16.64 -15.51 -17.48
N GLU A 135 16.84 -16.55 -16.65
CA GLU A 135 16.69 -17.96 -17.06
C GLU A 135 15.21 -18.40 -17.19
N HIS A 136 14.27 -17.67 -16.59
CA HIS A 136 12.84 -17.98 -16.57
C HIS A 136 12.00 -16.83 -17.13
N PRO A 137 12.11 -16.52 -18.44
CA PRO A 137 11.39 -15.40 -19.04
C PRO A 137 9.87 -15.56 -18.90
N GLY A 138 9.18 -14.47 -18.56
CA GLY A 138 7.74 -14.46 -18.31
C GLY A 138 7.31 -14.99 -16.94
N LYS A 139 8.27 -15.39 -16.09
CA LYS A 139 8.04 -15.74 -14.69
C LYS A 139 8.64 -14.67 -13.77
N ASP A 140 8.08 -14.56 -12.58
CA ASP A 140 8.57 -13.69 -11.51
C ASP A 140 8.47 -14.40 -10.16
N PHE A 141 8.88 -13.73 -9.09
CA PHE A 141 8.81 -14.28 -7.72
C PHE A 141 7.40 -14.33 -7.11
N THR A 142 6.36 -14.01 -7.90
CA THR A 142 4.95 -14.24 -7.57
C THR A 142 4.35 -15.44 -8.31
N SER A 143 5.03 -15.95 -9.33
CA SER A 143 4.70 -17.24 -9.96
C SER A 143 5.00 -18.42 -9.03
N ILE A 144 4.38 -19.58 -9.27
CA ILE A 144 4.61 -20.76 -8.42
C ILE A 144 6.08 -21.22 -8.51
N GLU A 145 6.68 -21.16 -9.70
CA GLU A 145 8.07 -21.50 -9.92
C GLU A 145 9.02 -20.55 -9.18
N GLY A 146 8.69 -19.25 -9.17
CA GLY A 146 9.44 -18.25 -8.43
C GLY A 146 9.32 -18.40 -6.91
N ILE A 147 8.12 -18.69 -6.42
CA ILE A 147 7.88 -18.97 -4.99
C ILE A 147 8.64 -20.23 -4.57
N ASP A 148 8.61 -21.28 -5.40
CA ASP A 148 9.29 -22.54 -5.15
C ASP A 148 10.81 -22.38 -5.11
N TYR A 149 11.38 -21.59 -6.03
CA TYR A 149 12.80 -21.27 -5.96
C TYR A 149 13.14 -20.40 -4.74
N LEU A 150 12.34 -19.39 -4.38
CA LEU A 150 12.62 -18.54 -3.22
C LEU A 150 12.62 -19.31 -1.90
N TYR A 151 11.58 -20.12 -1.68
CA TYR A 151 11.27 -20.64 -0.36
C TYR A 151 11.36 -22.16 -0.26
N GLY A 152 11.25 -22.87 -1.37
CA GLY A 152 11.20 -24.33 -1.45
C GLY A 152 9.94 -24.83 -2.16
N ASN A 153 10.12 -25.85 -2.98
CA ASN A 153 9.05 -26.56 -3.65
C ASN A 153 8.39 -27.54 -2.67
N LEU A 154 7.06 -27.48 -2.54
CA LEU A 154 6.32 -28.37 -1.63
C LEU A 154 6.22 -29.82 -2.11
N GLU A 155 6.36 -30.07 -3.41
CA GLU A 155 6.27 -31.39 -4.02
C GLU A 155 7.64 -32.05 -4.16
N ASP A 156 8.68 -31.24 -4.34
CA ASP A 156 10.08 -31.66 -4.31
C ASP A 156 10.88 -30.84 -3.27
N PRO A 157 10.87 -31.26 -1.99
CA PRO A 157 11.64 -30.59 -0.94
C PRO A 157 13.16 -30.60 -1.17
N GLY A 158 13.64 -31.43 -2.11
CA GLY A 158 15.05 -31.51 -2.52
C GLY A 158 15.43 -30.53 -3.63
N ALA A 159 14.46 -29.85 -4.25
CA ALA A 159 14.71 -28.89 -5.31
C ALA A 159 15.63 -27.76 -4.83
N PRO A 160 16.50 -27.24 -5.72
CA PRO A 160 17.32 -26.07 -5.42
C PRO A 160 16.45 -24.89 -5.00
N THR A 161 16.82 -24.25 -3.89
CA THR A 161 16.25 -22.99 -3.47
C THR A 161 17.28 -21.88 -3.56
N LEU A 162 16.82 -20.64 -3.65
CA LEU A 162 17.67 -19.46 -3.61
C LEU A 162 18.63 -19.50 -2.43
N GLN A 163 18.16 -19.91 -1.24
CA GLN A 163 19.01 -20.05 -0.06
C GLN A 163 20.05 -21.16 -0.24
N SER A 164 19.67 -22.36 -0.68
CA SER A 164 20.63 -23.47 -0.80
C SER A 164 21.71 -23.17 -1.85
N ASP A 165 21.33 -22.55 -2.95
CA ASP A 165 22.26 -22.17 -4.01
C ASP A 165 23.19 -21.03 -3.58
N THR A 166 22.63 -20.05 -2.85
CA THR A 166 23.42 -18.95 -2.28
C THR A 166 24.37 -19.45 -1.21
N GLU A 167 23.92 -20.33 -0.31
CA GLU A 167 24.75 -20.93 0.73
C GLU A 167 25.88 -21.77 0.14
N LYS A 168 25.58 -22.62 -0.85
CA LYS A 168 26.59 -23.41 -1.56
C LYS A 168 27.67 -22.51 -2.16
N GLU A 169 27.28 -21.48 -2.93
CA GLU A 169 28.22 -20.55 -3.55
C GLU A 169 28.97 -19.70 -2.52
N PHE A 170 28.32 -19.32 -1.41
CA PHE A 170 28.96 -18.60 -0.32
C PHE A 170 30.01 -19.46 0.39
N ARG A 171 29.73 -20.74 0.63
CA ARG A 171 30.69 -21.69 1.22
C ARG A 171 31.89 -21.90 0.29
N GLU A 172 31.66 -21.99 -1.02
CA GLU A 172 32.71 -22.12 -2.04
C GLU A 172 33.59 -20.84 -2.12
N LYS A 173 32.99 -19.65 -2.19
CA LYS A 173 33.71 -18.37 -2.37
C LYS A 173 34.26 -17.78 -1.07
N HIS A 174 33.60 -18.05 0.06
CA HIS A 174 33.86 -17.42 1.36
C HIS A 174 34.05 -18.44 2.49
N GLY A 175 34.64 -19.61 2.21
CA GLY A 175 34.77 -20.73 3.15
C GLY A 175 35.29 -20.38 4.56
N LYS A 176 36.23 -19.44 4.69
CA LYS A 176 36.69 -18.96 6.02
C LYS A 176 35.61 -18.24 6.82
N LYS A 177 34.76 -17.44 6.16
CA LYS A 177 33.63 -16.75 6.81
C LYS A 177 32.52 -17.75 7.13
N ALA A 178 32.21 -18.65 6.20
CA ALA A 178 31.23 -19.70 6.42
C ALA A 178 31.59 -20.54 7.66
N LYS A 179 32.84 -20.99 7.75
CA LYS A 179 33.35 -21.70 8.93
C LYS A 179 33.19 -20.90 10.22
N LYS A 180 33.46 -19.59 10.20
CA LYS A 180 33.24 -18.73 11.37
C LYS A 180 31.78 -18.68 11.83
N TYR A 181 30.82 -18.71 10.89
CA TYR A 181 29.39 -18.80 11.23
C TYR A 181 29.03 -20.17 11.79
N ASP A 182 29.58 -21.25 11.21
CA ASP A 182 29.37 -22.62 11.69
C ASP A 182 29.94 -22.81 13.12
N ASP A 183 31.13 -22.28 13.39
CA ASP A 183 31.79 -22.30 14.70
C ASP A 183 30.94 -21.52 15.73
N LYS A 184 30.51 -20.29 15.39
CA LYS A 184 29.66 -19.45 16.27
C LYS A 184 28.30 -20.10 16.58
N LYS A 185 27.73 -20.83 15.62
CA LYS A 185 26.48 -21.60 15.76
C LYS A 185 26.66 -22.80 16.71
N GLY A 186 27.87 -23.36 16.80
CA GLY A 186 28.26 -24.37 17.78
C GLY A 186 28.48 -23.80 19.18
N GLU A 187 29.07 -22.61 19.29
CA GLU A 187 29.53 -22.01 20.55
C GLU A 187 28.46 -21.28 21.36
N SER A 188 27.34 -20.86 20.78
CA SER A 188 26.33 -20.07 21.52
C SER A 188 25.29 -20.97 22.23
N PRO A 189 25.33 -21.09 23.57
CA PRO A 189 24.25 -21.69 24.33
C PRO A 189 23.12 -20.66 24.48
N TYR A 190 22.23 -20.58 23.49
CA TYR A 190 20.96 -19.87 23.71
C TYR A 190 20.16 -20.66 24.76
N SER A 191 20.10 -20.14 25.99
CA SER A 191 19.36 -20.74 27.11
C SER A 191 17.87 -20.89 26.81
N ASN A 192 17.35 -20.01 25.96
CA ASN A 192 16.03 -20.13 25.34
C ASN A 192 16.20 -20.47 23.84
N PRO A 193 15.78 -21.65 23.38
CA PRO A 193 15.78 -22.01 21.96
C PRO A 193 15.02 -21.02 21.06
N GLU A 194 14.04 -20.27 21.58
CA GLU A 194 13.33 -19.25 20.79
C GLU A 194 14.20 -18.04 20.44
N ASN A 195 15.30 -17.85 21.16
CA ASN A 195 16.28 -16.82 20.87
C ASN A 195 17.35 -17.26 19.88
N ASP A 196 17.36 -18.54 19.48
CA ASP A 196 18.29 -19.04 18.46
C ASP A 196 17.99 -18.34 17.12
N PRO A 197 18.98 -17.62 16.55
CA PRO A 197 18.83 -16.93 15.27
C PRO A 197 18.39 -17.84 14.12
N ALA A 198 18.79 -19.12 14.12
CA ALA A 198 18.38 -20.07 13.10
C ALA A 198 16.89 -20.42 13.22
N ILE A 199 16.38 -20.57 14.44
CA ILE A 199 14.95 -20.78 14.71
C ILE A 199 14.14 -19.53 14.31
N LYS A 200 14.63 -18.33 14.63
CA LYS A 200 14.01 -17.07 14.20
C LYS A 200 13.95 -16.95 12.68
N LEU A 201 15.02 -17.32 11.98
CA LEU A 201 15.07 -17.32 10.52
C LEU A 201 14.04 -18.28 9.92
N ILE A 202 13.92 -19.50 10.47
CA ILE A 202 12.95 -20.49 9.99
C ILE A 202 11.52 -20.01 10.17
N ARG A 203 11.16 -19.50 11.36
CA ARG A 203 9.81 -18.96 11.60
C ARG A 203 9.48 -17.83 10.63
N ARG A 204 10.44 -16.93 10.37
CA ARG A 204 10.30 -15.86 9.38
C ARG A 204 10.03 -16.42 7.98
N ARG A 205 10.83 -17.39 7.53
CA ARG A 205 10.69 -18.03 6.22
C ARG A 205 9.37 -18.78 6.07
N ILE A 206 8.92 -19.50 7.10
CA ILE A 206 7.60 -20.15 7.13
C ILE A 206 6.51 -19.10 6.89
N ALA A 207 6.55 -17.99 7.62
CA ALA A 207 5.56 -16.92 7.48
C ALA A 207 5.58 -16.26 6.09
N GLU A 208 6.77 -16.01 5.55
CA GLU A 208 6.95 -15.44 4.20
C GLU A 208 6.47 -16.40 3.10
N HIS A 209 6.84 -17.68 3.17
CA HIS A 209 6.42 -18.72 2.22
C HIS A 209 4.90 -18.92 2.25
N THR A 210 4.33 -18.97 3.46
CA THR A 210 2.88 -19.07 3.68
C THR A 210 2.18 -17.88 3.02
N ARG A 211 2.62 -16.65 3.31
CA ARG A 211 2.05 -15.44 2.72
C ARG A 211 2.13 -15.44 1.19
N ALA A 212 3.28 -15.81 0.63
CA ALA A 212 3.49 -15.87 -0.82
C ALA A 212 2.56 -16.89 -1.50
N ARG A 213 2.44 -18.10 -0.95
CA ARG A 213 1.51 -19.11 -1.48
C ARG A 213 0.05 -18.71 -1.30
N LYS A 214 -0.31 -18.01 -0.21
CA LYS A 214 -1.68 -17.48 -0.02
C LYS A 214 -2.05 -16.53 -1.14
N ALA A 215 -1.21 -15.54 -1.38
CA ALA A 215 -1.41 -14.54 -2.41
C ALA A 215 -1.51 -15.18 -3.82
N TYR A 216 -0.68 -16.19 -4.09
CA TYR A 216 -0.75 -16.95 -5.32
C TYR A 216 -2.11 -17.67 -5.50
N PHE A 217 -2.57 -18.40 -4.49
CA PHE A 217 -3.84 -19.15 -4.58
C PHE A 217 -5.08 -18.25 -4.58
N GLU A 218 -5.07 -17.14 -3.85
CA GLU A 218 -6.14 -16.13 -3.88
C GLU A 218 -6.30 -15.55 -5.30
N LYS A 219 -5.18 -15.29 -6.00
CA LYS A 219 -5.19 -14.80 -7.38
C LYS A 219 -5.77 -15.82 -8.37
N GLN A 220 -5.57 -17.11 -8.12
CA GLN A 220 -6.11 -18.19 -8.96
C GLN A 220 -7.60 -18.47 -8.70
N GLN A 221 -8.20 -17.84 -7.69
CA GLN A 221 -9.59 -18.08 -7.27
C GLN A 221 -9.91 -19.56 -7.07
N ASN A 222 -8.97 -20.36 -6.58
CA ASN A 222 -9.17 -21.80 -6.38
C ASN A 222 -9.79 -22.04 -4.99
N PRO A 223 -11.11 -22.32 -4.89
CA PRO A 223 -11.80 -22.45 -3.60
C PRO A 223 -11.47 -23.77 -2.88
N ASP A 224 -10.88 -24.75 -3.57
CA ASP A 224 -10.69 -26.10 -3.03
C ASP A 224 -9.43 -26.25 -2.19
N ILE A 225 -8.56 -25.24 -2.19
CA ILE A 225 -7.29 -25.27 -1.46
C ILE A 225 -7.53 -24.94 0.01
N LYS A 226 -7.41 -25.96 0.86
CA LYS A 226 -7.39 -25.79 2.31
C LYS A 226 -6.04 -25.19 2.73
N PHE A 227 -5.96 -23.87 2.80
CA PHE A 227 -4.74 -23.13 3.10
C PHE A 227 -4.05 -23.54 4.42
N GLU A 228 -4.84 -24.02 5.39
CA GLU A 228 -4.35 -24.62 6.63
C GLU A 228 -3.39 -25.81 6.38
N GLU A 229 -3.68 -26.63 5.36
CA GLU A 229 -2.87 -27.81 5.00
C GLU A 229 -1.56 -27.39 4.33
N VAL A 230 -1.62 -26.37 3.45
CA VAL A 230 -0.44 -25.79 2.82
C VAL A 230 0.52 -25.23 3.89
N THR A 231 -0.03 -24.49 4.86
CA THR A 231 0.75 -23.93 5.97
C THR A 231 1.45 -25.02 6.79
N LYS A 232 0.72 -26.09 7.12
CA LYS A 232 1.29 -27.26 7.83
C LYS A 232 2.40 -27.94 7.05
N GLN A 233 2.29 -28.02 5.72
CA GLN A 233 3.34 -28.61 4.88
C GLN A 233 4.59 -27.74 4.81
N ILE A 234 4.42 -26.43 4.66
CA ILE A 234 5.53 -25.46 4.72
C ILE A 234 6.28 -25.59 6.05
N GLU A 235 5.55 -25.58 7.17
CA GLU A 235 6.13 -25.76 8.50
C GLU A 235 6.90 -27.08 8.60
N LYS A 236 6.27 -28.18 8.21
CA LYS A 236 6.85 -29.52 8.27
C LYS A 236 8.15 -29.63 7.46
N GLN A 237 8.19 -29.08 6.25
CA GLN A 237 9.37 -29.12 5.39
C GLN A 237 10.50 -28.23 5.92
N ALA A 238 10.18 -27.01 6.35
CA ALA A 238 11.16 -26.09 6.93
C ALA A 238 11.81 -26.70 8.19
N TRP A 239 11.02 -27.31 9.07
CA TRP A 239 11.52 -28.01 10.25
C TRP A 239 12.29 -29.28 9.90
N LYS A 240 11.86 -30.06 8.91
CA LYS A 240 12.57 -31.27 8.44
C LYS A 240 13.95 -30.90 7.92
N LYS A 241 14.06 -29.85 7.09
CA LYS A 241 15.34 -29.33 6.57
C LYS A 241 16.25 -28.87 7.70
N TYR A 242 15.71 -28.14 8.68
CA TYR A 242 16.47 -27.70 9.86
C TYR A 242 17.03 -28.87 10.66
N VAL A 243 16.17 -29.82 11.05
CA VAL A 243 16.57 -30.99 11.85
C VAL A 243 17.60 -31.83 11.09
N THR A 244 17.32 -32.13 9.82
CA THR A 244 18.21 -32.96 8.98
C THR A 244 19.56 -32.29 8.78
N GLY A 245 19.60 -30.98 8.48
CA GLY A 245 20.85 -30.23 8.34
C GLY A 245 21.67 -30.21 9.64
N HIS A 246 21.02 -30.02 10.79
CA HIS A 246 21.73 -29.98 12.07
C HIS A 246 22.22 -31.35 12.57
N LEU A 247 21.55 -32.44 12.18
CA LEU A 247 21.94 -33.81 12.54
C LEU A 247 22.99 -34.40 11.59
N ASN A 248 22.95 -34.01 10.30
CA ASN A 248 23.82 -34.56 9.27
C ASN A 248 25.10 -33.73 9.01
N GLU A 249 25.22 -32.52 9.56
CA GLU A 249 26.48 -31.77 9.62
C GLU A 249 27.51 -32.53 10.49
N ASN A 250 28.24 -33.48 9.88
CA ASN A 250 29.51 -34.04 10.36
C ASN A 250 30.64 -33.20 9.69
N GLU A 251 31.77 -32.84 10.30
CA GLU A 251 32.76 -33.65 11.02
C GLU A 251 33.53 -32.73 11.99
N GLY A 252 33.68 -33.11 13.27
CA GLY A 252 34.69 -32.47 14.14
C GLY A 252 34.57 -32.69 15.64
N ASP A 253 33.37 -32.80 16.20
CA ASP A 253 33.19 -32.88 17.66
C ASP A 253 31.86 -33.55 18.05
N GLU A 254 31.94 -34.79 18.54
CA GLU A 254 30.79 -35.56 19.07
C GLU A 254 30.07 -34.81 20.22
N GLU A 255 30.78 -33.97 20.97
CA GLU A 255 30.19 -33.18 22.05
C GLU A 255 29.27 -32.09 21.49
N ILE A 256 29.67 -31.44 20.39
CA ILE A 256 28.84 -30.43 19.71
C ILE A 256 27.60 -31.08 19.10
N LYS A 257 27.75 -32.26 18.48
CA LYS A 257 26.62 -33.01 17.92
C LYS A 257 25.60 -33.40 19.00
N LYS A 258 26.07 -33.94 20.12
CA LYS A 258 25.22 -34.28 21.26
C LYS A 258 24.49 -33.06 21.83
N LYS A 259 25.18 -31.93 22.02
CA LYS A 259 24.56 -30.66 22.47
C LYS A 259 23.49 -30.18 21.47
N ARG A 260 23.74 -30.28 20.16
CA ARG A 260 22.76 -29.94 19.13
C ARG A 260 21.52 -30.84 19.21
N GLU A 261 21.72 -32.15 19.32
CA GLU A 261 20.62 -33.12 19.49
C GLU A 261 19.78 -32.83 20.72
N GLU A 262 20.41 -32.59 21.88
CA GLU A 262 19.71 -32.25 23.12
C GLU A 262 18.91 -30.95 22.98
N ARG A 263 19.42 -29.94 22.28
CA ARG A 263 18.69 -28.69 21.98
C ARG A 263 17.47 -28.93 21.10
N ILE A 264 17.62 -29.70 20.02
CA ILE A 264 16.51 -30.04 19.13
C ILE A 264 15.45 -30.85 19.90
N LYS A 265 15.86 -31.81 20.74
CA LYS A 265 14.95 -32.56 21.64
C LYS A 265 14.22 -31.64 22.61
N ALA A 266 14.92 -30.71 23.25
CA ALA A 266 14.32 -29.76 24.20
C ALA A 266 13.32 -28.83 23.50
N TYR A 267 13.61 -28.42 22.27
CA TYR A 267 12.73 -27.55 21.48
C TYR A 267 11.51 -28.31 20.93
N ALA A 268 11.73 -29.53 20.44
CA ALA A 268 10.68 -30.48 20.06
C ALA A 268 9.68 -30.70 21.20
N LYS A 269 10.15 -30.86 22.45
CA LYS A 269 9.27 -31.04 23.62
C LYS A 269 8.31 -29.85 23.85
N LYS A 270 8.69 -28.64 23.42
CA LYS A 270 7.86 -27.43 23.54
C LYS A 270 6.99 -27.15 22.31
N ASN A 271 7.26 -27.79 21.16
CA ASN A 271 6.59 -27.51 19.89
C ASN A 271 6.16 -28.81 19.23
N GLU A 272 4.85 -29.10 19.24
CA GLU A 272 4.28 -30.37 18.77
C GLU A 272 4.64 -30.69 17.31
N GLY A 273 4.69 -29.68 16.42
CA GLY A 273 5.09 -29.86 15.02
C GLY A 273 6.55 -30.30 14.85
N ILE A 274 7.43 -29.85 15.74
CA ILE A 274 8.85 -30.19 15.73
C ILE A 274 9.07 -31.56 16.37
N ALA A 275 8.32 -31.90 17.42
CA ALA A 275 8.34 -33.25 17.99
C ALA A 275 8.02 -34.33 16.96
N LYS A 276 6.96 -34.13 16.16
CA LYS A 276 6.58 -35.05 15.08
C LYS A 276 7.71 -35.20 14.05
N THR A 277 8.26 -34.08 13.60
CA THR A 277 9.34 -34.06 12.61
C THR A 277 10.62 -34.70 13.14
N TYR A 278 11.00 -34.39 14.39
CA TYR A 278 12.19 -34.94 15.04
C TYR A 278 12.12 -36.46 15.19
N ASN A 279 10.98 -36.98 15.67
CA ASN A 279 10.77 -38.43 15.81
C ASN A 279 10.81 -39.13 14.44
N THR A 280 10.21 -38.52 13.41
CA THR A 280 10.22 -39.05 12.03
C THR A 280 11.65 -39.12 11.45
N VAL A 281 12.49 -38.10 11.70
CA VAL A 281 13.86 -38.05 11.17
C VAL A 281 14.82 -38.96 11.94
N THR A 282 14.59 -39.17 13.24
CA THR A 282 15.50 -39.97 14.11
C THR A 282 15.18 -41.47 14.13
N THR A 283 14.01 -41.89 13.66
CA THR A 283 13.67 -43.30 13.49
C THR A 283 13.82 -43.71 12.02
N GLN A 284 14.92 -44.41 11.70
CA GLN A 284 15.27 -44.83 10.34
C GLN A 284 14.13 -45.58 9.61
N GLY A 285 13.23 -46.26 10.34
CA GLY A 285 12.07 -46.98 9.79
C GLY A 285 10.86 -46.12 9.41
N GLU A 286 10.72 -44.90 9.93
CA GLU A 286 9.60 -44.01 9.57
C GLU A 286 9.91 -43.14 8.34
N LEU A 287 11.20 -42.87 8.06
CA LEU A 287 11.64 -42.13 6.88
C LEU A 287 11.24 -42.81 5.55
N ASP A 288 11.27 -44.16 5.51
CA ASP A 288 10.85 -44.95 4.33
C ASP A 288 9.33 -45.09 4.22
N LYS A 289 8.61 -45.09 5.35
CA LYS A 289 7.13 -45.02 5.37
C LYS A 289 6.64 -43.65 4.88
N TYR A 290 7.36 -42.60 5.25
CA TYR A 290 7.07 -41.22 4.86
C TYR A 290 7.19 -40.98 3.36
N LYS A 291 8.26 -41.47 2.72
CA LYS A 291 8.42 -41.40 1.25
C LYS A 291 7.24 -42.03 0.50
N LYS A 292 6.58 -43.04 1.08
CA LYS A 292 5.36 -43.66 0.51
C LYS A 292 4.08 -42.84 0.72
N GLU A 293 3.96 -42.10 1.82
CA GLU A 293 2.79 -41.24 2.08
C GLU A 293 2.83 -39.93 1.28
N GLU A 294 4.03 -39.42 1.02
CA GLU A 294 4.30 -38.23 0.19
C GLU A 294 3.85 -38.46 -1.27
N VAL A 295 4.19 -39.60 -1.88
CA VAL A 295 3.76 -39.98 -3.24
C VAL A 295 2.23 -40.04 -3.37
N LYS A 296 1.53 -40.59 -2.37
CA LYS A 296 0.05 -40.70 -2.39
C LYS A 296 -0.67 -39.36 -2.25
N PHE A 297 -0.04 -38.38 -1.61
CA PHE A 297 -0.62 -37.05 -1.43
C PHE A 297 -0.46 -36.22 -2.71
N THR A 298 0.69 -36.29 -3.38
CA THR A 298 0.94 -35.64 -4.68
C THR A 298 -0.02 -36.17 -5.76
N GLU A 299 -0.26 -37.49 -5.80
CA GLU A 299 -1.28 -38.12 -6.67
C GLU A 299 -2.71 -37.60 -6.42
N LYS A 300 -3.02 -37.16 -5.19
CA LYS A 300 -4.36 -36.65 -4.82
C LYS A 300 -4.58 -35.19 -5.23
N ILE A 301 -3.52 -34.38 -5.25
CA ILE A 301 -3.56 -32.97 -5.71
C ILE A 301 -3.53 -32.90 -7.24
N HIS A 302 -2.83 -33.84 -7.90
CA HIS A 302 -2.68 -33.92 -9.35
C HIS A 302 -3.75 -34.76 -10.07
N ARG A 303 -4.95 -34.92 -9.49
CA ARG A 303 -6.07 -35.42 -10.29
C ARG A 303 -6.42 -34.33 -11.32
N GLU A 304 -5.85 -34.47 -12.51
CA GLU A 304 -6.36 -33.80 -13.71
C GLU A 304 -7.87 -34.07 -13.80
N PRO A 305 -8.68 -33.06 -14.17
CA PRO A 305 -10.08 -33.32 -14.50
C PRO A 305 -10.08 -34.39 -15.59
N GLU A 306 -10.75 -35.53 -15.35
CA GLU A 306 -10.88 -36.61 -16.33
C GLU A 306 -11.15 -35.99 -17.71
N GLU A 307 -10.28 -36.28 -18.69
CA GLU A 307 -10.53 -35.92 -20.08
C GLU A 307 -11.94 -36.43 -20.44
N ILE A 308 -12.88 -35.51 -20.50
CA ILE A 308 -14.22 -35.81 -21.00
C ILE A 308 -13.99 -36.09 -22.48
N SER A 309 -14.05 -37.37 -22.86
CA SER A 309 -14.01 -37.78 -24.26
C SER A 309 -14.96 -36.89 -25.05
N THR A 310 -14.57 -36.47 -26.25
CA THR A 310 -15.38 -35.62 -27.15
C THR A 310 -16.83 -36.10 -27.26
N GLU A 311 -17.07 -37.42 -27.26
CA GLU A 311 -18.43 -38.00 -27.24
C GLU A 311 -19.26 -37.61 -26.00
N LYS A 312 -18.66 -37.64 -24.81
CA LYS A 312 -19.31 -37.31 -23.53
C LYS A 312 -19.50 -35.80 -23.37
N ALA A 313 -18.66 -34.98 -24.02
CA ALA A 313 -18.84 -33.54 -24.12
C ALA A 313 -19.98 -33.18 -25.08
N THR A 314 -20.06 -33.86 -26.23
CA THR A 314 -21.15 -33.72 -27.20
C THR A 314 -22.48 -34.20 -26.63
N GLU A 315 -22.51 -35.30 -25.89
CA GLU A 315 -23.71 -35.80 -25.22
C GLU A 315 -24.22 -34.81 -24.15
N ARG A 316 -23.31 -34.18 -23.40
CA ARG A 316 -23.65 -33.09 -22.47
C ARG A 316 -24.21 -31.86 -23.20
N LEU A 317 -23.62 -31.50 -24.35
CA LEU A 317 -24.11 -30.40 -25.16
C LEU A 317 -25.52 -30.69 -25.70
N GLU A 318 -25.77 -31.90 -26.20
CA GLU A 318 -27.10 -32.31 -26.67
C GLU A 318 -28.15 -32.32 -25.55
N GLN A 319 -27.77 -32.73 -24.33
CA GLN A 319 -28.66 -32.67 -23.17
C GLN A 319 -28.99 -31.22 -22.77
N ILE A 320 -28.01 -30.31 -22.84
CA ILE A 320 -28.24 -28.88 -22.58
C ILE A 320 -29.13 -28.27 -23.67
N THR A 321 -28.89 -28.60 -24.94
CA THR A 321 -29.73 -28.14 -26.06
C THR A 321 -31.16 -28.65 -25.93
N LYS A 322 -31.37 -29.93 -25.59
CA LYS A 322 -32.71 -30.49 -25.32
C LYS A 322 -33.40 -29.82 -24.12
N GLN A 323 -32.66 -29.44 -23.08
CA GLN A 323 -33.22 -28.69 -21.95
C GLN A 323 -33.57 -27.24 -22.31
N GLN A 324 -32.88 -26.64 -23.29
CA GLN A 324 -33.20 -25.30 -23.78
C GLN A 324 -34.39 -25.30 -24.76
N GLU A 325 -34.51 -26.32 -25.60
CA GLU A 325 -35.67 -26.51 -26.49
C GLU A 325 -36.98 -26.74 -25.71
N GLN A 326 -36.91 -27.43 -24.57
CA GLN A 326 -38.06 -27.61 -23.66
C GLN A 326 -38.52 -26.31 -22.99
N LYS A 327 -37.70 -25.25 -22.99
CA LYS A 327 -38.05 -23.97 -22.34
C LYS A 327 -38.79 -23.00 -23.26
N GLY A 328 -38.91 -23.29 -24.56
CA GLY A 328 -39.66 -22.47 -25.53
C GLY A 328 -39.07 -21.05 -25.74
N PRO A 329 -39.23 -20.45 -26.93
CA PRO A 329 -38.68 -19.12 -27.18
C PRO A 329 -39.48 -18.04 -26.46
N VAL A 330 -38.79 -17.24 -25.63
CA VAL A 330 -39.33 -16.00 -25.05
C VAL A 330 -39.21 -14.90 -26.11
N LEU A 331 -40.33 -14.56 -26.77
CA LEU A 331 -40.43 -13.41 -27.66
C LEU A 331 -40.66 -12.13 -26.85
N ILE A 332 -39.68 -11.23 -26.83
CA ILE A 332 -39.79 -9.89 -26.26
C ILE A 332 -40.16 -8.91 -27.38
N SER A 333 -41.29 -8.23 -27.24
CA SER A 333 -41.74 -7.14 -28.13
C SER A 333 -41.06 -5.80 -27.74
N PRO A 334 -40.85 -4.84 -28.68
CA PRO A 334 -40.09 -3.60 -28.46
C PRO A 334 -40.70 -2.59 -27.47
N GLN A 335 -41.77 -2.94 -26.73
CA GLN A 335 -42.46 -2.02 -25.82
C GLN A 335 -42.68 -2.55 -24.39
N GLY A 336 -42.00 -3.63 -23.99
CA GLY A 336 -41.70 -3.89 -22.57
C GLY A 336 -42.89 -3.97 -21.60
N LYS A 337 -44.03 -4.56 -21.99
CA LYS A 337 -45.11 -4.93 -21.05
C LYS A 337 -45.39 -6.43 -21.12
N VAL A 338 -45.30 -7.09 -19.96
CA VAL A 338 -45.77 -8.46 -19.72
C VAL A 338 -47.29 -8.40 -19.50
N LEU A 339 -48.07 -9.06 -20.35
CA LEU A 339 -49.50 -9.28 -20.14
C LEU A 339 -49.72 -10.75 -19.76
N SER A 340 -50.35 -10.98 -18.61
CA SER A 340 -50.79 -12.29 -18.13
C SER A 340 -52.04 -12.76 -18.88
N ASN A 341 -52.02 -14.05 -19.27
CA ASN A 341 -53.08 -14.94 -19.72
C ASN A 341 -54.54 -14.41 -19.72
N ILE A 342 -55.15 -14.37 -20.91
CA ILE A 342 -56.59 -14.61 -21.12
C ILE A 342 -56.70 -15.62 -22.27
N SER A 343 -57.27 -16.78 -21.97
CA SER A 343 -57.75 -17.76 -22.94
C SER A 343 -59.18 -17.42 -23.35
N GLU A 344 -59.45 -17.40 -24.67
CA GLU A 344 -60.71 -17.71 -25.38
C GLU A 344 -60.93 -16.77 -26.58
N PHE A 345 -60.72 -17.27 -27.81
CA PHE A 345 -61.73 -17.38 -28.89
C PHE A 345 -61.11 -17.76 -30.25
N SER A 346 -61.93 -18.48 -31.03
CA SER A 346 -61.68 -19.15 -32.32
C SER A 346 -61.52 -18.19 -33.54
N PRO A 347 -61.26 -18.70 -34.77
CA PRO A 347 -60.43 -18.05 -35.79
C PRO A 347 -61.18 -17.29 -36.90
N SER A 348 -60.48 -16.38 -37.59
CA SER A 348 -60.82 -16.02 -38.96
C SER A 348 -59.61 -15.60 -39.82
N LYS A 349 -59.34 -16.42 -40.85
CA LYS A 349 -58.94 -16.13 -42.24
C LYS A 349 -58.28 -14.77 -42.60
N SER A 350 -57.20 -14.90 -43.38
CA SER A 350 -57.00 -14.40 -44.77
C SER A 350 -55.76 -13.52 -45.03
N GLY A 351 -55.15 -13.73 -46.20
CA GLY A 351 -54.20 -12.84 -46.90
C GLY A 351 -52.73 -13.29 -46.85
N LEU A 352 -52.17 -14.08 -47.79
CA LEU A 352 -51.64 -13.65 -49.11
C LEU A 352 -50.83 -12.35 -49.00
N ILE A 353 -49.52 -12.31 -49.32
CA ILE A 353 -48.98 -12.18 -50.69
C ILE A 353 -47.46 -12.52 -50.73
N ASN A 354 -47.06 -13.20 -51.82
CA ASN A 354 -45.71 -13.47 -52.35
C ASN A 354 -44.86 -12.20 -52.58
N THR A 355 -43.53 -12.22 -52.55
CA THR A 355 -42.65 -12.42 -53.74
C THR A 355 -41.18 -12.47 -53.27
N VAL A 356 -40.39 -13.52 -53.59
CA VAL A 356 -39.61 -13.79 -54.83
C VAL A 356 -38.45 -12.81 -55.05
N GLY A 357 -37.22 -13.35 -55.10
CA GLY A 357 -36.04 -12.63 -55.61
C GLY A 357 -34.73 -13.34 -55.27
N ASN A 358 -34.35 -14.31 -56.10
CA ASN A 358 -33.24 -15.26 -55.96
C ASN A 358 -31.95 -14.67 -56.63
N PRO A 359 -30.89 -15.45 -56.96
CA PRO A 359 -29.58 -15.50 -56.29
C PRO A 359 -28.40 -15.14 -57.24
N LEU A 360 -27.19 -15.68 -56.96
CA LEU A 360 -25.93 -15.75 -57.76
C LEU A 360 -24.80 -14.87 -57.22
N SER A 361 -23.52 -15.23 -57.22
CA SER A 361 -22.79 -16.49 -57.49
C SER A 361 -21.31 -16.25 -57.10
N SER A 362 -20.62 -17.30 -56.65
CA SER A 362 -19.44 -17.92 -57.30
C SER A 362 -18.06 -17.32 -57.04
N ASP A 363 -17.21 -18.22 -56.51
CA ASP A 363 -15.84 -18.55 -56.90
C ASP A 363 -14.70 -17.58 -56.65
N SER A 364 -13.70 -18.06 -55.89
CA SER A 364 -12.30 -18.14 -56.35
C SER A 364 -11.47 -19.07 -55.45
N TYR A 365 -11.10 -20.20 -56.03
CA TYR A 365 -10.03 -21.12 -55.65
C TYR A 365 -8.64 -20.43 -55.70
N MET A 366 -7.71 -20.86 -54.84
CA MET A 366 -6.28 -21.04 -55.18
C MET A 366 -5.60 -21.93 -54.12
N ASP A 367 -5.16 -23.10 -54.57
CA ASP A 367 -4.14 -23.95 -53.96
C ASP A 367 -2.81 -23.18 -53.78
N PHE A 368 -1.94 -23.62 -52.85
CA PHE A 368 -0.58 -24.09 -53.17
C PHE A 368 0.19 -24.56 -51.90
N GLN A 369 0.51 -25.86 -51.92
CA GLN A 369 1.79 -26.51 -51.60
C GLN A 369 2.43 -26.44 -50.21
N THR A 370 2.51 -27.66 -49.65
CA THR A 370 3.43 -28.19 -48.64
C THR A 370 4.91 -28.12 -49.06
N ASN A 371 5.80 -27.80 -48.11
CA ASN A 371 7.23 -28.16 -48.15
C ASN A 371 7.80 -28.29 -46.72
N GLN A 372 8.09 -29.53 -46.30
CA GLN A 372 9.20 -29.90 -45.37
C GLN A 372 10.53 -29.82 -46.14
N PRO A 373 11.75 -29.66 -45.54
CA PRO A 373 12.42 -30.65 -44.64
C PRO A 373 13.54 -30.00 -43.75
N PRO A 374 14.62 -30.70 -43.29
CA PRO A 374 14.80 -32.08 -42.83
C PRO A 374 15.33 -32.19 -41.37
N ALA A 375 15.31 -33.42 -40.86
CA ALA A 375 16.03 -33.87 -39.68
C ALA A 375 17.51 -34.12 -40.00
N GLU A 376 18.42 -33.75 -39.07
CA GLU A 376 19.80 -34.21 -39.06
C GLU A 376 20.15 -34.91 -37.73
N SER A 377 20.62 -36.13 -37.90
CA SER A 377 21.27 -37.04 -36.96
C SER A 377 22.76 -36.71 -36.82
N TYR A 378 23.37 -36.82 -35.63
CA TYR A 378 24.79 -37.21 -35.40
C TYR A 378 24.94 -37.50 -33.88
N SER A 379 25.08 -38.77 -33.46
CA SER A 379 26.30 -39.60 -33.37
C SER A 379 26.96 -39.55 -31.99
N THR A 380 26.87 -40.68 -31.29
CA THR A 380 27.65 -41.10 -30.13
C THR A 380 29.13 -41.29 -30.49
N PRO A 381 30.06 -41.18 -29.52
CA PRO A 381 31.15 -42.14 -29.47
C PRO A 381 31.24 -42.84 -28.10
N GLN A 382 31.37 -44.16 -28.21
CA GLN A 382 31.76 -45.12 -27.18
C GLN A 382 33.29 -45.18 -27.02
N GLN A 383 33.72 -45.90 -25.97
CA GLN A 383 35.05 -46.47 -25.70
C GLN A 383 36.16 -45.49 -25.26
N GLN A 384 37.02 -45.81 -24.28
CA GLN A 384 37.43 -47.12 -23.78
C GLN A 384 37.94 -47.10 -22.33
N GLN A 385 37.65 -48.20 -21.64
CA GLN A 385 38.29 -48.73 -20.44
C GLN A 385 39.82 -48.83 -20.52
N THR A 386 40.48 -48.54 -19.39
CA THR A 386 41.55 -49.32 -18.71
C THR A 386 41.77 -48.65 -17.34
N GLY A 387 41.96 -49.25 -16.17
CA GLY A 387 42.25 -50.62 -15.76
C GLY A 387 43.10 -50.54 -14.46
N GLY A 388 42.75 -51.34 -13.43
CA GLY A 388 43.58 -51.67 -12.25
C GLY A 388 43.77 -50.57 -11.19
N GLY A 389 43.67 -50.81 -9.89
CA GLY A 389 43.62 -52.03 -9.09
C GLY A 389 44.55 -51.88 -7.89
N SER A 390 44.04 -52.21 -6.69
CA SER A 390 44.79 -52.61 -5.46
C SER A 390 45.83 -51.64 -4.88
N SER A 391 46.20 -51.63 -3.61
CA SER A 391 45.79 -52.29 -2.36
C SER A 391 46.73 -51.73 -1.27
N SER A 392 46.22 -51.63 -0.04
CA SER A 392 46.92 -51.90 1.24
C SER A 392 48.32 -51.33 1.54
N GLY A 393 48.43 -50.66 2.69
CA GLY A 393 49.28 -51.18 3.77
C GLY A 393 50.47 -50.33 4.24
N PHE A 394 50.35 -49.82 5.47
CA PHE A 394 51.37 -49.76 6.54
C PHE A 394 52.80 -49.26 6.24
N PHE A 395 53.23 -48.20 6.95
CA PHE A 395 54.24 -48.34 8.03
C PHE A 395 54.24 -47.12 8.98
N ARG A 396 54.81 -47.39 10.16
CA ARG A 396 54.71 -46.71 11.46
C ARG A 396 55.99 -45.91 11.77
N LYS A 397 55.85 -44.97 12.73
CA LYS A 397 56.79 -44.55 13.81
C LYS A 397 57.84 -43.45 13.58
N GLY A 398 57.92 -42.59 14.62
CA GLY A 398 59.11 -41.85 15.08
C GLY A 398 58.76 -40.43 15.58
N VAL A 399 58.25 -40.20 16.80
CA VAL A 399 58.91 -40.16 18.14
C VAL A 399 59.83 -38.94 18.40
N ASN A 400 59.35 -38.07 19.32
CA ASN A 400 60.00 -37.20 20.32
C ASN A 400 61.05 -36.15 19.92
N LYS A 401 60.95 -34.93 20.51
CA LYS A 401 61.74 -34.50 21.71
C LYS A 401 61.49 -33.03 22.16
N ALA A 402 61.11 -32.90 23.45
CA ALA A 402 61.40 -31.91 24.51
C ALA A 402 61.51 -30.38 24.23
N LEU A 403 60.81 -29.45 24.91
CA LEU A 403 60.82 -28.99 26.35
C LEU A 403 61.96 -28.02 26.76
N ARG A 404 61.57 -26.97 27.51
CA ARG A 404 62.32 -25.95 28.34
C ARG A 404 62.63 -24.61 27.62
N ARG A 405 62.45 -23.37 28.15
CA ARG A 405 62.35 -22.66 29.46
C ARG A 405 61.36 -21.46 29.26
N GLY A 406 60.70 -20.77 30.20
CA GLY A 406 60.87 -20.57 31.64
C GLY A 406 61.56 -19.23 31.99
N GLY A 407 60.79 -18.16 32.29
CA GLY A 407 61.14 -17.15 33.33
C GLY A 407 61.46 -15.68 32.96
N GLU A 408 60.65 -14.76 33.52
CA GLU A 408 60.92 -13.39 34.03
C GLU A 408 61.34 -12.22 33.10
N LYS A 409 60.56 -11.12 33.11
CA LYS A 409 60.86 -9.90 33.91
C LYS A 409 59.79 -8.81 33.78
N THR A 410 59.38 -8.31 34.94
CA THR A 410 58.63 -7.07 35.19
C THR A 410 59.64 -5.93 35.43
N VAL A 411 59.18 -4.67 35.35
CA VAL A 411 59.87 -3.38 35.64
C VAL A 411 60.33 -2.60 34.39
N GLU A 412 59.40 -1.86 33.76
CA GLU A 412 59.65 -0.52 33.18
C GLU A 412 58.31 0.17 32.83
N LYS A 413 57.63 0.75 33.81
CA LYS A 413 56.47 1.63 33.62
C LYS A 413 56.47 2.70 34.70
N GLN A 414 57.28 3.76 34.54
CA GLN A 414 57.01 5.03 35.24
C GLN A 414 57.75 6.28 34.73
N ALA A 415 58.49 6.23 33.60
CA ALA A 415 59.24 7.40 33.12
C ALA A 415 58.67 8.10 31.86
N GLU A 416 57.70 7.52 31.15
CA GLU A 416 57.18 8.11 29.90
C GLU A 416 55.94 9.04 30.08
N GLY A 417 55.38 9.12 31.29
CA GLY A 417 54.13 9.83 31.55
C GLY A 417 54.24 11.36 31.71
N GLN A 418 55.44 11.93 31.86
CA GLN A 418 55.59 13.37 32.16
C GLN A 418 56.08 14.25 31.00
N LEU A 419 56.59 13.67 29.91
CA LEU A 419 56.97 14.42 28.70
C LEU A 419 55.79 14.65 27.74
N ALA A 420 54.77 13.79 27.76
CA ALA A 420 53.58 13.93 26.92
C ALA A 420 52.64 15.07 27.35
N LYS A 421 52.65 15.47 28.62
CA LYS A 421 51.71 16.46 29.15
C LYS A 421 52.09 17.92 28.82
N LYS A 422 53.39 18.23 28.71
CA LYS A 422 53.88 19.57 28.34
C LYS A 422 53.81 19.85 26.83
N GLY A 423 53.85 18.82 25.99
CA GLY A 423 53.63 18.96 24.54
C GLY A 423 52.18 19.28 24.17
N LEU A 424 51.23 18.70 24.90
CA LEU A 424 49.79 18.85 24.65
C LEU A 424 49.28 20.26 24.98
N GLU A 425 49.75 20.87 26.08
CA GLU A 425 49.34 22.23 26.47
C GLU A 425 49.84 23.32 25.52
N LYS A 426 51.01 23.11 24.90
CA LYS A 426 51.55 24.06 23.91
C LYS A 426 50.79 23.97 22.59
N GLY A 427 50.47 22.75 22.14
CA GLY A 427 49.66 22.53 20.94
C GLY A 427 48.24 23.09 21.05
N LEU A 428 47.61 22.98 22.22
CA LEU A 428 46.26 23.53 22.43
C LEU A 428 46.22 25.06 22.36
N LYS A 429 47.22 25.74 22.95
CA LYS A 429 47.27 27.22 22.95
C LYS A 429 47.49 27.80 21.56
N ASP A 430 48.29 27.14 20.72
CA ASP A 430 48.53 27.58 19.35
C ASP A 430 47.32 27.31 18.42
N LEU A 431 46.55 26.25 18.70
CA LEU A 431 45.30 25.95 18.00
C LEU A 431 44.22 27.01 18.28
N PHE A 432 44.01 27.39 19.55
CA PHE A 432 43.02 28.42 19.91
C PHE A 432 43.35 29.80 19.34
N LYS A 433 44.64 30.14 19.23
CA LYS A 433 45.08 31.42 18.64
C LYS A 433 44.84 31.48 17.13
N THR A 434 44.91 30.34 16.45
CA THR A 434 44.71 30.22 15.00
C THR A 434 43.23 30.22 14.63
N VAL A 435 42.40 29.48 15.39
CA VAL A 435 40.95 29.43 15.19
C VAL A 435 40.26 30.77 15.49
N GLY A 436 40.68 31.46 16.55
CA GLY A 436 40.14 32.78 16.90
C GLY A 436 40.40 33.85 15.82
N LYS A 437 41.54 33.77 15.12
CA LYS A 437 41.89 34.72 14.05
C LYS A 437 41.07 34.49 12.78
N GLN A 438 40.78 33.24 12.43
CA GLN A 438 39.93 32.91 11.27
C GLN A 438 38.45 33.23 11.50
N MET A 439 37.96 33.12 12.74
CA MET A 439 36.56 33.42 13.08
C MET A 439 36.26 34.92 12.99
N LEU A 440 37.20 35.79 13.39
CA LEU A 440 37.05 37.25 13.23
C LEU A 440 37.05 37.70 11.76
N THR A 441 37.83 37.06 10.90
CA THR A 441 37.86 37.39 9.46
C THR A 441 36.56 37.00 8.76
N ARG A 442 35.91 35.91 9.18
CA ARG A 442 34.62 35.46 8.64
C ARG A 442 33.44 36.34 9.08
N LEU A 443 33.46 36.85 10.32
CA LEU A 443 32.45 37.79 10.81
C LEU A 443 32.51 39.16 10.09
N ALA A 444 33.72 39.65 9.77
CA ALA A 444 33.88 40.88 8.99
C ALA A 444 33.38 40.75 7.53
N PHE A 445 33.52 39.57 6.92
CA PHE A 445 33.04 39.30 5.56
C PHE A 445 31.51 39.19 5.49
N MET A 446 30.87 38.59 6.51
CA MET A 446 29.41 38.45 6.59
C MET A 446 28.70 39.80 6.80
N ALA A 447 29.31 40.73 7.54
CA ALA A 447 28.79 42.08 7.71
C ALA A 447 28.81 42.90 6.40
N GLY A 448 29.76 42.66 5.51
CA GLY A 448 29.86 43.35 4.22
C GLY A 448 28.81 42.90 3.19
N LEU A 449 28.40 41.64 3.22
CA LEU A 449 27.39 41.08 2.30
C LEU A 449 25.96 41.54 2.64
N GLY A 450 25.64 41.73 3.92
CA GLY A 450 24.31 42.17 4.36
C GLY A 450 23.89 43.56 3.86
N TRP A 451 24.86 44.46 3.64
CA TRP A 451 24.59 45.81 3.13
C TRP A 451 24.36 45.85 1.61
N MET A 452 24.93 44.92 0.83
CA MET A 452 24.65 44.85 -0.61
C MET A 452 23.26 44.28 -0.92
N THR A 453 22.78 43.32 -0.13
CA THR A 453 21.47 42.70 -0.33
C THR A 453 20.31 43.66 -0.07
N LEU A 454 20.42 44.57 0.90
CA LEU A 454 19.38 45.58 1.18
C LEU A 454 19.24 46.62 0.06
N GLY A 455 20.32 46.96 -0.64
CA GLY A 455 20.29 47.89 -1.77
C GLY A 455 19.60 47.32 -3.02
N VAL A 456 19.76 46.02 -3.29
CA VAL A 456 19.18 45.37 -4.48
C VAL A 456 17.67 45.14 -4.33
N PHE A 457 17.20 44.81 -3.13
CA PHE A 457 15.76 44.62 -2.87
C PHE A 457 14.96 45.93 -2.94
N ALA A 458 15.54 47.07 -2.51
CA ALA A 458 14.88 48.37 -2.62
C ALA A 458 14.70 48.82 -4.09
N PHE A 459 15.63 48.46 -4.97
CA PHE A 459 15.59 48.85 -6.38
C PHE A 459 14.59 48.00 -7.21
N LEU A 460 14.45 46.71 -6.89
CA LEU A 460 13.48 45.82 -7.55
C LEU A 460 12.02 46.11 -7.15
N PHE A 461 11.79 46.58 -5.92
CA PHE A 461 10.44 46.93 -5.45
C PHE A 461 9.89 48.19 -6.16
N ILE A 462 10.75 49.15 -6.50
CA ILE A 462 10.37 50.38 -7.21
C ILE A 462 10.08 50.10 -8.70
N ALA A 463 10.80 49.16 -9.33
CA ALA A 463 10.61 48.81 -10.73
C ALA A 463 9.28 48.06 -11.00
N THR A 464 8.77 47.32 -10.01
CA THR A 464 7.56 46.49 -10.19
C THR A 464 6.27 47.32 -10.14
N PHE A 465 6.29 48.49 -9.50
CA PHE A 465 5.12 49.36 -9.38
C PHE A 465 4.77 50.16 -10.65
N PHE A 466 5.66 50.22 -11.63
CA PHE A 466 5.44 50.98 -12.87
C PHE A 466 4.91 50.14 -14.06
N ILE A 467 4.83 48.81 -13.95
CA ILE A 467 4.50 47.93 -15.08
C ILE A 467 3.05 47.43 -15.08
N VAL A 468 2.32 47.50 -13.95
CA VAL A 468 0.93 47.01 -13.88
C VAL A 468 -0.06 48.17 -13.91
N GLY A 469 -0.23 48.75 -15.09
CA GLY A 469 -1.31 49.67 -15.38
C GLY A 469 -1.53 49.76 -16.87
N PHE A 470 -2.34 48.86 -17.45
CA PHE A 470 -3.21 49.05 -18.62
C PHE A 470 -3.77 47.69 -19.14
N GLY A 471 -5.09 47.51 -19.06
CA GLY A 471 -5.94 47.27 -20.24
C GLY A 471 -6.31 45.86 -20.74
N PHE A 472 -7.64 45.61 -20.78
CA PHE A 472 -8.46 44.76 -21.70
C PHE A 472 -8.41 43.22 -21.53
N GLY A 473 -9.48 42.42 -21.65
CA GLY A 473 -10.87 42.63 -22.07
C GLY A 473 -11.32 41.60 -23.13
N GLY A 474 -12.21 40.66 -22.77
CA GLY A 474 -13.27 40.14 -23.66
C GLY A 474 -13.12 38.83 -24.49
N ALA A 475 -14.12 37.95 -24.29
CA ALA A 475 -14.94 37.22 -25.29
C ALA A 475 -14.70 35.71 -25.65
N ALA A 476 -15.73 34.91 -25.27
CA ALA A 476 -16.55 33.96 -26.06
C ALA A 476 -15.97 32.73 -26.81
N GLY A 477 -16.33 31.52 -26.35
CA GLY A 477 -17.38 30.66 -26.95
C GLY A 477 -17.07 29.67 -28.10
N ILE A 478 -17.86 28.57 -28.11
CA ILE A 478 -18.06 27.49 -29.12
C ILE A 478 -17.09 26.28 -28.95
N GLY A 479 -17.47 25.00 -28.80
CA GLY A 479 -18.72 24.24 -28.98
C GLY A 479 -18.46 23.07 -29.95
N GLY A 480 -18.59 21.80 -29.51
CA GLY A 480 -18.59 20.63 -30.41
C GLY A 480 -18.25 19.28 -29.75
N GLU A 481 -19.28 18.50 -29.42
CA GLU A 481 -19.19 17.09 -28.99
C GLU A 481 -19.14 16.13 -30.18
N SER A 482 -18.48 14.98 -30.01
CA SER A 482 -18.70 13.76 -30.79
C SER A 482 -18.44 12.55 -29.90
N SER A 483 -19.48 11.77 -29.61
CA SER A 483 -19.40 10.56 -28.79
C SER A 483 -19.13 9.34 -29.66
N ILE A 484 -18.09 8.57 -29.30
CA ILE A 484 -17.84 7.22 -29.81
C ILE A 484 -17.91 6.28 -28.61
N GLY A 485 -18.75 5.25 -28.71
CA GLY A 485 -19.01 4.27 -27.66
C GLY A 485 -17.76 3.47 -27.30
N GLY A 486 -17.40 3.47 -26.02
CA GLY A 486 -16.36 2.65 -25.43
C GLY A 486 -16.82 2.13 -24.07
N GLY A 487 -16.59 0.83 -23.81
CA GLY A 487 -17.07 0.12 -22.62
C GLY A 487 -16.77 0.86 -21.32
N THR A 488 -17.78 0.96 -20.47
CA THR A 488 -17.78 1.66 -19.19
C THR A 488 -16.88 0.92 -18.19
N ILE A 489 -15.65 1.40 -18.00
CA ILE A 489 -14.86 1.09 -16.81
C ILE A 489 -15.40 1.98 -15.69
N THR A 490 -16.22 1.42 -14.81
CA THR A 490 -16.80 2.16 -13.68
C THR A 490 -15.70 2.60 -12.72
N PRO A 491 -15.55 3.91 -12.43
CA PRO A 491 -14.65 4.36 -11.38
C PRO A 491 -15.12 3.80 -10.02
N PRO A 492 -14.18 3.34 -9.17
CA PRO A 492 -14.51 2.82 -7.84
C PRO A 492 -15.00 3.96 -6.92
N PRO A 493 -15.89 3.66 -5.96
CA PRO A 493 -16.37 4.63 -5.00
C PRO A 493 -15.23 5.07 -4.06
N SER A 494 -15.07 6.38 -3.86
CA SER A 494 -14.13 6.97 -2.90
C SER A 494 -14.91 7.67 -1.77
N SER A 495 -14.53 7.38 -0.54
CA SER A 495 -14.51 8.31 0.60
C SER A 495 -13.26 7.98 1.40
N THR A 496 -12.55 8.92 2.01
CA THR A 496 -13.01 9.86 3.06
C THR A 496 -11.91 10.92 3.24
N SER A 497 -12.29 12.20 3.24
CA SER A 497 -11.58 13.37 3.82
C SER A 497 -10.08 13.57 3.51
N GLY A 498 -9.71 13.90 2.27
CA GLY A 498 -8.41 14.52 1.97
C GLY A 498 -8.38 15.13 0.57
N LEU A 499 -8.76 14.35 -0.44
CA LEU A 499 -8.89 14.80 -1.83
C LEU A 499 -10.36 14.92 -2.27
N ASP A 500 -10.69 15.98 -3.01
CA ASP A 500 -12.02 16.18 -3.60
C ASP A 500 -12.17 15.65 -5.05
N TYR A 501 -11.14 14.94 -5.51
CA TYR A 501 -11.06 14.36 -6.83
C TYR A 501 -10.26 13.05 -6.85
N ALA A 502 -10.49 12.25 -7.89
CA ALA A 502 -9.73 11.06 -8.24
C ALA A 502 -9.38 11.09 -9.72
N ILE A 503 -8.22 10.51 -10.02
CA ILE A 503 -7.73 10.29 -11.37
C ILE A 503 -7.59 8.77 -11.55
N PRO A 504 -8.05 8.19 -12.67
CA PRO A 504 -7.76 6.79 -13.00
C PRO A 504 -6.28 6.66 -13.43
N PHE A 505 -5.38 6.83 -12.47
CA PHE A 505 -3.95 6.98 -12.68
C PHE A 505 -3.23 5.71 -13.20
N ARG A 506 -3.91 4.57 -13.19
CA ARG A 506 -3.50 3.28 -13.78
C ARG A 506 -4.21 2.92 -15.08
N ASP A 507 -5.01 3.82 -15.64
CA ASP A 507 -5.62 3.59 -16.95
C ASP A 507 -4.67 4.04 -18.06
N SER A 508 -3.85 3.11 -18.57
CA SER A 508 -2.93 3.36 -19.68
C SER A 508 -3.62 3.56 -21.04
N SER A 509 -4.93 3.36 -21.11
CA SER A 509 -5.71 3.60 -22.33
C SER A 509 -6.23 5.03 -22.46
N VAL A 510 -5.92 5.91 -21.49
CA VAL A 510 -6.21 7.34 -21.58
C VAL A 510 -5.31 7.99 -22.63
N THR A 511 -5.93 8.61 -23.63
CA THR A 511 -5.24 9.30 -24.73
C THR A 511 -5.32 10.81 -24.55
N LEU A 512 -4.20 11.51 -24.78
CA LEU A 512 -4.15 12.97 -24.76
C LEU A 512 -4.87 13.55 -26.01
N PRO A 513 -5.66 14.63 -25.87
CA PRO A 513 -6.24 15.33 -27.01
C PRO A 513 -5.15 15.85 -27.97
N ALA A 514 -5.49 15.94 -29.26
CA ALA A 514 -4.60 16.53 -30.26
C ALA A 514 -4.31 18.00 -29.93
N GLY A 515 -3.05 18.44 -30.13
CA GLY A 515 -2.62 19.81 -29.84
C GLY A 515 -2.29 20.09 -28.37
N THR A 516 -2.46 19.12 -27.46
CA THR A 516 -2.17 19.32 -26.03
C THR A 516 -0.68 19.57 -25.78
N LYS A 517 0.22 18.87 -26.49
CA LYS A 517 1.69 19.06 -26.37
C LYS A 517 2.09 20.49 -26.70
N GLU A 518 1.55 21.04 -27.79
CA GLU A 518 1.83 22.40 -28.25
C GLU A 518 1.30 23.45 -27.27
N LYS A 519 0.12 23.22 -26.67
CA LYS A 519 -0.42 24.10 -25.62
C LYS A 519 0.47 24.12 -24.37
N ILE A 520 0.88 22.95 -23.88
CA ILE A 520 1.79 22.87 -22.73
C ILE A 520 3.14 23.52 -23.04
N LYS A 521 3.67 23.34 -24.27
CA LYS A 521 4.90 24.00 -24.71
C LYS A 521 4.80 25.52 -24.68
N GLN A 522 3.65 26.09 -25.03
CA GLN A 522 3.43 27.54 -24.95
C GLN A 522 3.39 28.04 -23.49
N GLN A 523 2.82 27.25 -22.58
CA GLN A 523 2.74 27.58 -21.15
C GLN A 523 4.09 27.43 -20.44
N TYR A 524 4.90 26.45 -20.85
CA TYR A 524 6.23 26.16 -20.29
C TYR A 524 7.32 26.28 -21.38
N PRO A 525 7.60 27.50 -21.89
CA PRO A 525 8.49 27.70 -23.04
C PRO A 525 9.97 27.35 -22.77
N ARG A 526 10.35 27.21 -21.49
CA ARG A 526 11.68 26.76 -21.07
C ARG A 526 11.70 25.29 -20.64
N GLY A 527 10.54 24.61 -20.65
CA GLY A 527 10.43 23.22 -20.29
C GLY A 527 11.03 22.32 -21.36
N LYS A 528 11.48 21.13 -20.97
CA LYS A 528 12.06 20.12 -21.87
C LYS A 528 10.99 19.30 -22.60
N ILE A 529 9.95 19.97 -23.09
CA ILE A 529 8.75 19.35 -23.68
C ILE A 529 9.10 18.54 -24.93
N ASP A 530 9.91 19.09 -25.83
CA ASP A 530 10.29 18.37 -27.06
C ASP A 530 11.18 17.15 -26.77
N GLU A 531 12.01 17.22 -25.72
CA GLU A 531 12.93 16.15 -25.33
C GLU A 531 12.20 14.98 -24.65
N ASN A 532 11.31 15.30 -23.69
CA ASN A 532 10.85 14.30 -22.71
C ASN A 532 9.39 13.89 -22.84
N TRP A 533 8.53 14.65 -23.54
CA TRP A 533 7.10 14.36 -23.62
C TRP A 533 6.79 12.95 -24.16
N ASP A 534 7.37 12.61 -25.31
CA ASP A 534 7.06 11.33 -25.98
C ASP A 534 7.66 10.15 -25.21
N ILE A 535 8.76 10.37 -24.49
CA ILE A 535 9.36 9.39 -23.57
C ILE A 535 8.39 9.12 -22.42
N ILE A 536 7.93 10.16 -21.72
CA ILE A 536 7.02 10.03 -20.59
C ILE A 536 5.73 9.32 -21.02
N VAL A 537 5.13 9.71 -22.14
CA VAL A 537 3.90 9.07 -22.66
C VAL A 537 4.12 7.59 -22.95
N ARG A 538 5.17 7.25 -23.71
CA ARG A 538 5.47 5.87 -24.09
C ARG A 538 5.75 5.00 -22.87
N GLU A 539 6.63 5.44 -21.99
CA GLU A 539 7.02 4.68 -20.81
C GLU A 539 5.86 4.52 -19.81
N SER A 540 5.00 5.52 -19.67
CA SER A 540 3.80 5.43 -18.83
C SER A 540 2.85 4.34 -19.34
N ILE A 541 2.56 4.34 -20.64
CA ILE A 541 1.69 3.32 -21.26
C ILE A 541 2.28 1.92 -21.07
N ALA A 542 3.59 1.76 -21.34
CA ALA A 542 4.29 0.49 -21.22
C ALA A 542 4.27 -0.07 -19.78
N ASN A 543 4.19 0.80 -18.77
CA ASN A 543 4.18 0.42 -17.36
C ASN A 543 2.78 0.47 -16.71
N GLY A 544 1.71 0.55 -17.51
CA GLY A 544 0.33 0.51 -16.99
C GLY A 544 -0.06 1.76 -16.20
N TRP A 545 0.50 2.91 -16.57
CA TRP A 545 0.15 4.22 -16.02
C TRP A 545 -0.64 5.05 -17.03
N ASN A 546 -1.52 5.89 -16.50
CA ASN A 546 -2.16 6.94 -17.25
C ASN A 546 -1.11 7.98 -17.68
N PRO A 547 -0.81 8.15 -18.98
CA PRO A 547 0.25 9.04 -19.44
C PRO A 547 -0.02 10.51 -19.10
N ALA A 548 -1.29 10.95 -19.07
CA ALA A 548 -1.64 12.30 -18.66
C ALA A 548 -1.36 12.54 -17.18
N PHE A 549 -1.51 11.51 -16.34
CA PHE A 549 -1.20 11.63 -14.92
C PHE A 549 0.30 11.80 -14.66
N VAL A 550 1.13 11.00 -15.32
CA VAL A 550 2.59 11.10 -15.18
C VAL A 550 3.12 12.43 -15.74
N LEU A 551 2.53 12.93 -16.83
CA LEU A 551 2.82 14.28 -17.32
C LEU A 551 2.40 15.36 -16.32
N ALA A 552 1.25 15.22 -15.64
CA ALA A 552 0.83 16.16 -14.61
C ALA A 552 1.83 16.18 -13.43
N LEU A 553 2.30 15.03 -12.97
CA LEU A 553 3.37 14.95 -11.96
C LEU A 553 4.65 15.67 -12.42
N TRP A 554 5.08 15.44 -13.67
CA TRP A 554 6.28 16.09 -14.21
C TRP A 554 6.15 17.61 -14.33
N ILE A 555 4.96 18.08 -14.70
CA ILE A 555 4.66 19.52 -14.78
C ILE A 555 4.63 20.14 -13.39
N GLU A 556 3.96 19.50 -12.45
CA GLU A 556 3.82 20.02 -11.08
C GLU A 556 5.18 20.09 -10.36
N GLU A 557 5.97 19.01 -10.42
CA GLU A 557 7.22 18.88 -9.66
C GLU A 557 8.30 19.86 -10.14
N THR A 558 8.39 20.09 -11.46
CA THR A 558 9.53 20.81 -12.04
C THR A 558 9.17 21.85 -13.09
N GLY A 559 7.88 22.11 -13.30
CA GLY A 559 7.42 22.92 -14.42
C GLY A 559 7.87 22.33 -15.75
N ALA A 560 7.78 21.00 -15.90
CA ALA A 560 8.33 20.25 -17.03
C ALA A 560 9.84 20.48 -17.24
N GLN A 561 10.60 20.43 -16.14
CA GLN A 561 12.04 20.73 -16.06
C GLN A 561 12.42 22.13 -16.57
N SER A 562 11.52 23.11 -16.45
CA SER A 562 11.85 24.51 -16.74
C SER A 562 12.64 25.18 -15.60
N ALA A 563 12.52 24.66 -14.37
CA ALA A 563 13.23 25.16 -13.21
C ALA A 563 14.58 24.44 -13.04
N SER A 564 15.68 25.20 -13.13
CA SER A 564 17.06 24.66 -13.05
C SER A 564 17.49 24.19 -11.66
N SER A 565 16.72 24.52 -10.62
CA SER A 565 17.00 24.17 -9.23
C SER A 565 16.54 22.76 -8.85
N TYR A 566 15.63 22.16 -9.63
CA TYR A 566 15.12 20.83 -9.34
C TYR A 566 15.94 19.80 -10.09
N SER A 567 16.58 18.96 -9.28
CA SER A 567 17.44 17.92 -9.75
C SER A 567 16.71 16.59 -9.89
N ASP A 568 15.39 16.50 -9.80
CA ASP A 568 14.64 15.28 -10.10
C ASP A 568 13.31 15.60 -10.80
N PRO A 569 13.11 15.21 -12.08
CA PRO A 569 11.93 15.56 -12.88
C PRO A 569 10.58 15.19 -12.27
N LEU A 570 10.50 14.10 -11.50
CA LEU A 570 9.28 13.59 -10.87
C LEU A 570 9.43 13.45 -9.35
N GLY A 571 10.41 14.10 -8.70
CA GLY A 571 10.54 14.09 -7.23
C GLY A 571 10.66 12.71 -6.52
N CYS A 572 10.76 11.61 -7.25
CA CYS A 572 10.69 10.25 -6.71
C CYS A 572 12.01 9.76 -6.08
N ALA A 573 13.14 10.28 -6.56
CA ALA A 573 14.50 9.91 -6.17
C ALA A 573 15.21 11.06 -5.44
N PRO A 574 14.71 11.52 -4.27
CA PRO A 574 15.31 12.64 -3.55
C PRO A 574 16.77 12.36 -3.13
N ASP A 575 17.12 11.08 -2.94
CA ASP A 575 18.47 10.63 -2.56
C ASP A 575 19.41 10.48 -3.77
N GLN A 576 18.90 10.56 -5.01
CA GLN A 576 19.66 10.47 -6.25
C GLN A 576 19.22 11.55 -7.24
N PRO A 577 19.51 12.82 -6.94
CA PRO A 577 19.23 13.92 -7.85
C PRO A 577 19.81 13.65 -9.25
N THR A 578 18.93 13.52 -10.22
CA THR A 578 19.17 13.27 -11.64
C THR A 578 18.31 14.17 -12.53
N THR A 579 18.91 14.78 -13.57
CA THR A 579 18.12 15.49 -14.59
C THR A 579 17.59 14.57 -15.70
N ASP A 580 17.92 13.28 -15.66
CA ASP A 580 17.50 12.27 -16.62
C ASP A 580 16.09 11.75 -16.28
N ILE A 581 15.15 12.03 -17.17
CA ILE A 581 13.75 11.60 -17.04
C ILE A 581 13.60 10.08 -16.94
N ASN A 582 14.46 9.29 -17.58
CA ASN A 582 14.36 7.82 -17.55
C ASN A 582 14.64 7.26 -16.17
N ILE A 583 15.58 7.86 -15.43
CA ILE A 583 15.91 7.45 -14.06
C ILE A 583 14.73 7.78 -13.14
N SER A 584 14.15 8.97 -13.30
CA SER A 584 13.00 9.43 -12.52
C SER A 584 11.75 8.57 -12.78
N LEU A 585 11.44 8.25 -14.04
CA LEU A 585 10.35 7.34 -14.43
C LEU A 585 10.55 5.93 -13.85
N LYS A 586 11.77 5.39 -13.94
CA LYS A 586 12.10 4.09 -13.36
C LYS A 586 11.90 4.07 -11.85
N CYS A 587 12.24 5.16 -11.17
CA CYS A 587 11.93 5.33 -9.75
C CYS A 587 10.42 5.27 -9.50
N LEU A 588 9.64 6.11 -10.19
CA LEU A 588 8.18 6.21 -10.01
C LEU A 588 7.52 4.83 -10.16
N PHE A 589 7.85 4.12 -11.24
CA PHE A 589 7.21 2.83 -11.54
C PHE A 589 7.64 1.73 -10.58
N LYS A 590 8.87 1.76 -10.09
CA LYS A 590 9.39 0.79 -9.12
C LYS A 590 8.82 1.00 -7.72
N ASN A 591 8.77 2.25 -7.25
CA ASN A 591 8.36 2.57 -5.88
C ASN A 591 6.84 2.58 -5.69
N PHE A 592 6.11 2.81 -6.80
CA PHE A 592 4.66 2.79 -6.82
C PHE A 592 4.17 1.75 -7.84
N PRO A 593 4.30 0.45 -7.57
CA PRO A 593 3.82 -0.59 -8.47
C PRO A 593 2.28 -0.70 -8.43
N ILE A 594 1.68 -1.12 -9.55
CA ILE A 594 0.21 -1.31 -9.67
C ILE A 594 -0.36 -2.29 -8.65
N THR A 595 0.44 -3.27 -8.20
CA THR A 595 0.05 -4.25 -7.17
C THR A 595 -0.17 -3.63 -5.79
N LYS A 596 0.46 -2.49 -5.52
CA LYS A 596 0.33 -1.75 -4.25
C LYS A 596 -0.62 -0.56 -4.38
N TYR A 597 -0.63 0.10 -5.53
CA TYR A 597 -1.44 1.29 -5.79
C TYR A 597 -2.29 1.12 -7.07
N PRO A 598 -3.33 0.27 -7.04
CA PRO A 598 -4.36 0.21 -8.09
C PRO A 598 -5.21 1.50 -8.16
N ASN A 599 -6.11 1.62 -9.15
CA ASN A 599 -6.90 2.85 -9.40
C ASN A 599 -7.75 3.31 -8.20
N ASP A 600 -8.30 2.39 -7.41
CA ASP A 600 -9.05 2.65 -6.17
C ASP A 600 -8.17 3.16 -5.02
N LYS A 601 -6.85 3.20 -5.22
CA LYS A 601 -5.84 3.64 -4.26
C LYS A 601 -5.17 4.96 -4.66
N PHE A 602 -5.88 5.80 -5.42
CA PHE A 602 -5.38 7.10 -5.86
C PHE A 602 -5.05 8.03 -4.68
N GLU A 603 -5.92 8.12 -3.68
CA GLU A 603 -5.67 8.98 -2.52
C GLU A 603 -4.46 8.49 -1.71
N ASP A 604 -4.37 7.17 -1.46
CA ASP A 604 -3.21 6.54 -0.83
C ASP A 604 -1.91 6.77 -1.62
N PHE A 605 -1.98 6.80 -2.96
CA PHE A 605 -0.83 7.17 -3.79
C PHE A 605 -0.43 8.63 -3.56
N MET A 606 -1.37 9.56 -3.65
CA MET A 606 -1.13 11.00 -3.50
C MET A 606 -0.57 11.34 -2.11
N CYS A 607 -1.05 10.67 -1.07
CA CYS A 607 -0.53 10.74 0.29
C CYS A 607 0.97 10.44 0.38
N VAL A 608 1.34 9.26 -0.10
CA VAL A 608 2.73 8.77 -0.01
C VAL A 608 3.65 9.55 -0.93
N TYR A 609 3.17 9.88 -2.14
CA TYR A 609 3.95 10.62 -3.11
C TYR A 609 4.15 12.09 -2.69
N GLY A 610 3.11 12.77 -2.22
CA GLY A 610 3.16 14.17 -1.79
C GLY A 610 3.93 14.44 -0.49
N GLY A 611 4.45 13.39 0.17
CA GLY A 611 5.35 13.51 1.31
C GLY A 611 4.69 13.58 2.70
N ASP A 612 3.40 13.23 2.84
CA ASP A 612 2.66 13.28 4.12
C ASP A 612 2.93 12.06 5.04
N GLY A 613 4.09 11.40 4.87
CA GLY A 613 4.46 10.15 5.56
C GLY A 613 3.86 8.89 4.91
N PHE A 614 4.35 7.71 5.33
CA PHE A 614 3.93 6.40 4.79
C PHE A 614 2.53 5.97 5.29
N HIS A 615 1.54 6.85 5.21
CA HIS A 615 0.19 6.59 5.72
C HIS A 615 -0.81 6.37 4.57
N THR A 616 -1.84 5.57 4.86
CA THR A 616 -3.05 5.49 4.04
C THR A 616 -3.91 6.72 4.29
N ALA A 617 -4.65 7.17 3.28
CA ALA A 617 -5.62 8.26 3.39
C ALA A 617 -6.53 8.12 4.61
N PRO A 618 -6.97 9.22 5.25
CA PRO A 618 -6.90 10.62 4.79
C PRO A 618 -5.55 11.32 5.02
N CYS A 619 -5.16 12.21 4.09
CA CYS A 619 -3.95 13.05 4.21
C CYS A 619 -4.31 14.52 4.30
N ILE A 620 -3.53 15.26 5.09
CA ILE A 620 -3.84 16.64 5.45
C ILE A 620 -3.03 17.60 4.56
N PHE A 621 -1.93 17.15 3.93
CA PHE A 621 -1.03 17.93 3.05
C PHE A 621 -0.51 19.25 3.64
N LYS A 622 -0.87 19.63 4.87
CA LYS A 622 -0.69 20.99 5.41
C LYS A 622 0.76 21.40 5.62
N ASP A 623 1.65 20.47 5.95
CA ASP A 623 2.96 20.83 6.50
C ASP A 623 4.12 20.70 5.51
N ALA A 624 4.04 19.79 4.53
CA ALA A 624 5.10 19.58 3.54
C ALA A 624 4.80 20.25 2.20
N ASN A 625 3.62 19.98 1.63
CA ASN A 625 3.25 20.40 0.27
C ASN A 625 1.75 20.71 0.14
N PRO A 626 1.23 21.78 0.78
CA PRO A 626 -0.21 22.05 0.84
C PRO A 626 -0.87 22.32 -0.52
N ASN A 627 -0.08 22.73 -1.52
CA ASN A 627 -0.58 23.05 -2.85
C ASN A 627 -0.51 21.85 -3.81
N PHE A 628 0.23 20.78 -3.49
CA PHE A 628 0.50 19.66 -4.40
C PHE A 628 -0.78 19.05 -4.97
N PRO A 629 -1.81 18.68 -4.17
CA PRO A 629 -3.06 18.16 -4.73
C PRO A 629 -3.79 19.15 -5.64
N GLY A 630 -3.79 20.43 -5.27
CA GLY A 630 -4.43 21.49 -6.06
C GLY A 630 -3.79 21.65 -7.43
N GLU A 631 -2.46 21.65 -7.48
CA GLU A 631 -1.69 21.78 -8.71
C GLU A 631 -1.79 20.51 -9.57
N ILE A 632 -1.73 19.30 -9.00
CA ILE A 632 -1.97 18.06 -9.74
C ILE A 632 -3.36 18.05 -10.39
N LYS A 633 -4.40 18.46 -9.65
CA LYS A 633 -5.76 18.58 -10.21
C LYS A 633 -5.80 19.56 -11.38
N LYS A 634 -5.15 20.72 -11.23
CA LYS A 634 -5.09 21.77 -12.25
C LYS A 634 -4.35 21.29 -13.49
N ASP A 635 -3.14 20.78 -13.35
CA ASP A 635 -2.30 20.35 -14.47
C ASP A 635 -2.90 19.15 -15.20
N TYR A 636 -3.47 18.20 -14.47
CA TYR A 636 -4.19 17.09 -15.09
C TYR A 636 -5.43 17.56 -15.87
N SER A 637 -6.17 18.56 -15.36
CA SER A 637 -7.34 19.12 -16.06
C SER A 637 -6.95 19.87 -17.34
N LEU A 638 -5.74 20.44 -17.42
CA LEU A 638 -5.20 21.02 -18.65
C LEU A 638 -4.92 19.94 -19.71
N LEU A 639 -4.46 18.76 -19.26
CA LEU A 639 -4.14 17.63 -20.14
C LEU A 639 -5.40 16.88 -20.60
N ILE A 640 -6.36 16.63 -19.69
CA ILE A 640 -7.61 15.90 -19.93
C ILE A 640 -8.79 16.72 -19.37
N PRO A 641 -9.31 17.70 -20.14
CA PRO A 641 -10.38 18.59 -19.65
C PRO A 641 -11.75 17.92 -19.56
N SER A 642 -11.99 16.85 -20.33
CA SER A 642 -13.25 16.10 -20.36
C SER A 642 -13.08 14.73 -21.01
N GLY A 643 -14.11 13.89 -20.94
CA GLY A 643 -14.14 12.58 -21.59
C GLY A 643 -13.47 11.45 -20.79
N LYS A 644 -13.04 10.40 -21.49
CA LYS A 644 -12.43 9.22 -20.86
C LYS A 644 -11.12 9.61 -20.16
N GLY A 645 -11.01 9.24 -18.89
CA GLY A 645 -9.86 9.57 -18.06
C GLY A 645 -9.95 10.94 -17.39
N ALA A 646 -10.97 11.75 -17.65
CA ALA A 646 -11.16 13.02 -16.94
C ALA A 646 -11.26 12.82 -15.43
N ILE A 647 -10.93 13.87 -14.69
CA ILE A 647 -11.04 13.89 -13.23
C ILE A 647 -12.46 13.50 -12.81
N VAL A 648 -12.55 12.53 -11.90
CA VAL A 648 -13.80 12.17 -11.26
C VAL A 648 -13.84 12.88 -9.91
N SER A 649 -14.91 13.61 -9.61
CA SER A 649 -15.05 14.17 -8.26
C SER A 649 -15.23 13.01 -7.26
N THR A 650 -14.40 12.97 -6.23
CA THR A 650 -14.53 11.99 -5.13
C THR A 650 -15.37 12.50 -3.99
N ARG A 651 -15.74 13.79 -4.01
CA ARG A 651 -16.80 14.24 -3.11
C ARG A 651 -18.04 13.48 -3.48
N ASP A 652 -18.48 12.67 -2.53
CA ASP A 652 -19.83 12.16 -2.56
C ASP A 652 -20.75 13.33 -2.88
N SER A 653 -21.63 13.18 -3.85
CA SER A 653 -22.66 14.15 -4.17
C SER A 653 -24.01 13.54 -3.86
N ALA A 654 -24.99 14.35 -3.50
CA ALA A 654 -26.34 13.87 -3.29
C ALA A 654 -27.34 14.81 -3.96
N SER A 655 -28.31 14.25 -4.69
CA SER A 655 -29.37 15.10 -5.25
C SER A 655 -30.20 15.72 -4.14
N CYS A 656 -30.72 16.92 -4.36
CA CYS A 656 -31.63 17.53 -3.39
C CYS A 656 -32.92 16.70 -3.25
N PRO A 657 -33.41 16.40 -2.03
CA PRO A 657 -34.66 15.69 -1.83
C PRO A 657 -35.90 16.43 -2.38
N VAL A 658 -35.79 17.73 -2.65
CA VAL A 658 -36.85 18.49 -3.33
C VAL A 658 -36.27 19.15 -4.57
N ALA A 659 -36.79 18.80 -5.73
CA ALA A 659 -36.28 19.31 -7.01
C ALA A 659 -36.32 20.85 -7.06
N GLY A 660 -35.15 21.47 -7.29
CA GLY A 660 -35.00 22.92 -7.40
C GLY A 660 -35.07 23.70 -6.07
N ALA A 661 -35.19 23.00 -4.93
CA ALA A 661 -35.07 23.66 -3.63
C ALA A 661 -33.63 24.11 -3.36
N GLN A 662 -33.52 25.19 -2.60
CA GLN A 662 -32.24 25.77 -2.17
C GLN A 662 -32.15 25.72 -0.64
N ILE A 663 -30.91 25.67 -0.15
CA ILE A 663 -30.61 25.78 1.27
C ILE A 663 -31.10 27.13 1.78
N LYS A 664 -31.98 27.09 2.78
CA LYS A 664 -32.46 28.28 3.49
C LYS A 664 -31.63 28.54 4.73
N GLU A 665 -31.40 27.50 5.51
CA GLU A 665 -30.51 27.51 6.66
C GLU A 665 -29.49 26.39 6.50
N GLY A 666 -28.21 26.76 6.51
CA GLY A 666 -27.12 25.82 6.29
C GLY A 666 -26.73 25.05 7.55
N SER A 667 -25.81 24.12 7.38
CA SER A 667 -25.13 23.44 8.47
C SER A 667 -24.25 24.42 9.26
N TYR A 668 -23.94 24.06 10.50
CA TYR A 668 -23.11 24.86 11.40
C TYR A 668 -21.82 25.30 10.69
N ASN A 669 -21.56 26.60 10.73
CA ASN A 669 -20.27 27.17 10.41
C ASN A 669 -19.64 27.68 11.70
N GLU A 670 -18.38 27.31 11.94
CA GLU A 670 -17.56 27.82 13.04
C GLU A 670 -17.47 29.38 13.04
N THR A 671 -17.97 30.06 11.99
CA THR A 671 -17.81 31.50 11.75
C THR A 671 -19.07 32.28 11.31
N SER A 672 -20.27 31.68 11.15
CA SER A 672 -21.46 32.44 10.66
C SER A 672 -22.74 32.26 11.47
N ASN A 673 -23.48 33.35 11.65
CA ASN A 673 -24.76 33.47 12.38
C ASN A 673 -25.97 32.74 11.77
N THR A 674 -25.75 31.82 10.83
CA THR A 674 -26.80 31.14 10.05
C THR A 674 -26.54 29.65 10.10
N GLY A 675 -27.32 28.91 10.87
CA GLY A 675 -27.22 27.47 11.02
C GLY A 675 -27.86 26.98 12.32
N HIS A 676 -28.23 25.69 12.36
CA HIS A 676 -29.01 25.06 13.44
C HIS A 676 -28.40 25.08 14.85
N CYS A 677 -27.24 25.70 15.03
CA CYS A 677 -26.48 25.74 16.27
C CYS A 677 -26.05 27.17 16.66
N THR A 678 -26.96 28.14 16.53
CA THR A 678 -26.77 29.52 17.02
C THR A 678 -26.91 29.62 18.55
N ALA A 679 -26.45 30.73 19.13
CA ALA A 679 -26.47 31.00 20.58
C ALA A 679 -27.86 30.92 21.24
N SER A 680 -28.94 30.92 20.45
CA SER A 680 -30.32 30.73 20.87
C SER A 680 -30.60 29.30 21.36
N TYR A 681 -29.79 28.32 20.94
CA TYR A 681 -29.89 26.94 21.39
C TYR A 681 -29.19 26.78 22.75
N ILE A 682 -29.95 26.43 23.78
CA ILE A 682 -29.48 26.34 25.19
C ILE A 682 -28.43 25.24 25.39
N MET A 683 -28.30 24.30 24.44
CA MET A 683 -27.31 23.21 24.50
C MET A 683 -26.09 23.53 23.64
N THR A 684 -24.89 23.30 24.20
CA THR A 684 -23.63 23.32 23.45
C THR A 684 -23.70 22.32 22.30
N CYS A 685 -23.82 22.83 21.08
CA CYS A 685 -23.85 22.02 19.88
C CYS A 685 -22.41 21.66 19.50
N ASP A 686 -22.08 20.37 19.58
CA ASP A 686 -20.80 19.85 19.11
C ASP A 686 -20.76 19.93 17.58
N LYS A 687 -19.67 20.45 17.02
CA LYS A 687 -19.49 20.62 15.58
C LYS A 687 -19.56 19.32 14.76
N ASN A 688 -19.32 18.19 15.40
CA ASN A 688 -19.41 16.87 14.79
C ASN A 688 -20.79 16.23 14.92
N SER A 689 -21.71 16.85 15.66
CA SER A 689 -23.06 16.34 15.86
C SER A 689 -23.87 16.31 14.56
N ARG A 690 -24.87 15.43 14.50
CA ARG A 690 -25.89 15.43 13.43
C ARG A 690 -26.50 16.81 13.25
N ARG A 691 -26.90 17.46 14.35
CA ARG A 691 -27.55 18.79 14.34
C ARG A 691 -26.64 19.86 13.75
N ALA A 692 -25.36 19.85 14.10
CA ALA A 692 -24.38 20.74 13.49
C ALA A 692 -24.25 20.53 11.97
N LYS A 693 -24.66 19.38 11.45
CA LYS A 693 -24.57 19.00 10.04
C LYS A 693 -25.95 18.92 9.37
N SER A 694 -26.99 19.47 9.98
CA SER A 694 -28.32 19.60 9.37
C SER A 694 -28.36 20.73 8.34
N ILE A 695 -29.28 20.65 7.38
CA ILE A 695 -29.75 21.82 6.62
C ILE A 695 -31.28 21.90 6.66
N ASP A 696 -31.80 23.10 6.43
CA ASP A 696 -33.20 23.34 6.10
C ASP A 696 -33.37 23.82 4.67
N ILE A 697 -34.35 23.27 3.98
CA ILE A 697 -34.75 23.70 2.63
C ILE A 697 -36.22 24.09 2.58
N ASP A 698 -36.53 25.13 1.80
CA ASP A 698 -37.92 25.49 1.49
C ASP A 698 -38.45 24.58 0.38
N THR A 699 -39.45 23.77 0.72
CA THR A 699 -40.06 22.83 -0.22
C THR A 699 -41.03 23.50 -1.18
N LYS A 700 -41.54 24.70 -0.84
CA LYS A 700 -42.63 25.38 -1.56
C LYS A 700 -43.86 24.48 -1.81
N GLY A 701 -44.10 23.51 -0.91
CA GLY A 701 -45.17 22.51 -1.04
C GLY A 701 -44.89 21.38 -2.05
N GLY A 702 -43.67 21.31 -2.58
CA GLY A 702 -43.19 20.25 -3.44
C GLY A 702 -43.13 18.88 -2.73
N PHE A 703 -43.07 17.81 -3.53
CA PHE A 703 -42.87 16.47 -2.99
C PHE A 703 -41.41 16.27 -2.58
N VAL A 704 -41.22 15.54 -1.50
CA VAL A 704 -39.92 15.04 -1.04
C VAL A 704 -39.65 13.70 -1.70
N GLU A 705 -38.50 13.58 -2.34
CA GLU A 705 -38.01 12.41 -3.05
C GLU A 705 -36.72 11.91 -2.40
N LEU A 706 -36.50 10.59 -2.45
CA LEU A 706 -35.26 10.01 -1.93
C LEU A 706 -34.06 10.38 -2.81
N PRO A 707 -32.94 10.85 -2.24
CA PRO A 707 -31.83 11.38 -3.02
C PRO A 707 -31.05 10.26 -3.72
N THR A 708 -30.46 10.58 -4.87
CA THR A 708 -29.35 9.82 -5.47
C THR A 708 -28.06 10.15 -4.76
N ILE A 709 -27.08 9.24 -4.79
CA ILE A 709 -25.72 9.49 -4.29
C ILE A 709 -24.76 9.30 -5.47
N ASN A 710 -23.90 10.28 -5.75
CA ASN A 710 -22.99 10.29 -6.88
C ASN A 710 -23.68 10.11 -8.23
N GLY A 711 -24.89 10.67 -8.37
CA GLY A 711 -25.77 10.48 -9.52
C GLY A 711 -26.30 9.05 -9.68
N LYS A 712 -25.92 8.11 -8.79
CA LYS A 712 -26.42 6.74 -8.79
C LYS A 712 -27.69 6.66 -7.96
N LYS A 713 -28.64 5.87 -8.46
CA LYS A 713 -29.83 5.50 -7.69
C LYS A 713 -29.44 4.54 -6.58
N MET A 714 -29.98 4.77 -5.40
CA MET A 714 -29.76 3.98 -4.20
C MET A 714 -31.04 3.24 -3.82
N ASN A 715 -30.89 2.09 -3.17
CA ASN A 715 -31.98 1.38 -2.53
C ASN A 715 -32.08 1.78 -1.04
N TRP A 716 -33.03 2.66 -0.73
CA TRP A 716 -33.27 3.15 0.63
C TRP A 716 -34.28 2.27 1.37
N TYR A 717 -33.89 1.77 2.54
CA TYR A 717 -34.74 0.99 3.41
C TYR A 717 -35.22 1.89 4.55
N PHE A 718 -36.52 1.92 4.78
CA PHE A 718 -37.09 2.59 5.94
C PHE A 718 -36.55 1.95 7.22
N ALA A 719 -36.08 2.77 8.15
CA ALA A 719 -35.54 2.33 9.43
C ALA A 719 -36.52 2.61 10.58
N THR A 720 -36.97 3.86 10.72
CA THR A 720 -37.93 4.26 11.76
C THR A 720 -38.63 5.57 11.41
N SER A 721 -39.70 5.88 12.13
CA SER A 721 -40.38 7.17 12.13
C SER A 721 -40.74 7.60 13.54
N PHE A 722 -40.80 8.89 13.79
CA PHE A 722 -41.16 9.45 15.09
C PHE A 722 -41.94 10.76 14.93
N THR A 723 -42.86 11.04 15.86
CA THR A 723 -43.60 12.30 15.90
C THR A 723 -42.70 13.41 16.43
N LEU A 724 -42.77 14.58 15.81
CA LEU A 724 -42.08 15.79 16.29
C LEU A 724 -42.99 16.55 17.24
N ASN A 725 -42.43 17.06 18.34
CA ASN A 725 -43.18 17.85 19.30
C ASN A 725 -43.31 19.29 18.81
N SER A 726 -44.29 20.04 19.32
CA SER A 726 -44.47 21.46 18.97
C SER A 726 -43.23 22.32 19.26
N SER A 727 -42.37 21.89 20.20
CA SER A 727 -41.09 22.54 20.51
C SER A 727 -40.01 22.32 19.45
N ASP A 728 -40.18 21.33 18.56
CA ASP A 728 -39.23 21.01 17.51
C ASP A 728 -39.42 21.88 16.26
N CYS A 729 -40.50 22.68 16.19
CA CYS A 729 -40.72 23.63 15.10
C CYS A 729 -40.47 25.07 15.50
N GLU A 730 -39.94 25.82 14.55
CA GLU A 730 -39.94 27.28 14.63
C GLU A 730 -41.38 27.82 14.64
N GLY A 731 -41.64 28.74 15.57
CA GLY A 731 -42.92 29.46 15.64
C GLY A 731 -44.05 28.75 16.38
N GLY A 732 -43.80 27.59 17.00
CA GLY A 732 -44.78 26.92 17.87
C GLY A 732 -46.04 26.43 17.13
N VAL A 733 -45.89 26.03 15.87
CA VAL A 733 -46.98 25.41 15.10
C VAL A 733 -47.49 24.15 15.80
N ALA A 734 -48.81 23.98 15.84
CA ALA A 734 -49.48 22.89 16.55
C ALA A 734 -49.20 21.51 15.94
N ASP A 735 -48.86 21.45 14.64
CA ASP A 735 -48.50 20.22 13.95
C ASP A 735 -47.10 20.39 13.34
N CYS A 736 -46.15 19.69 13.93
CA CYS A 736 -44.75 19.69 13.52
C CYS A 736 -44.39 18.60 12.51
N GLY A 737 -45.36 17.76 12.15
CA GLY A 737 -45.15 16.61 11.30
C GLY A 737 -44.30 15.52 11.95
N PHE A 738 -43.63 14.76 11.09
CA PHE A 738 -42.94 13.52 11.43
C PHE A 738 -41.49 13.56 10.96
N GLY A 739 -40.62 12.92 11.75
CA GLY A 739 -39.30 12.48 11.33
C GLY A 739 -39.36 11.08 10.73
N VAL A 740 -38.68 10.86 9.62
CA VAL A 740 -38.46 9.54 9.01
C VAL A 740 -36.97 9.31 8.79
N VAL A 741 -36.54 8.07 8.98
CA VAL A 741 -35.15 7.65 8.83
C VAL A 741 -35.07 6.55 7.78
N PHE A 742 -34.15 6.72 6.82
CA PHE A 742 -33.81 5.73 5.82
C PHE A 742 -32.34 5.33 5.93
N LYS A 743 -32.03 4.10 5.52
CA LYS A 743 -30.66 3.61 5.38
C LYS A 743 -30.47 2.77 4.12
N THR A 744 -29.26 2.77 3.56
CA THR A 744 -28.88 1.83 2.49
C THR A 744 -28.23 0.58 3.09
N LYS A 745 -28.33 -0.55 2.38
CA LYS A 745 -27.60 -1.80 2.72
C LYS A 745 -26.28 -1.94 1.98
N GLU A 746 -26.10 -1.16 0.91
CA GLU A 746 -24.90 -1.17 0.07
C GLU A 746 -23.73 -0.52 0.81
N SER A 747 -22.49 -0.94 0.51
CA SER A 747 -21.28 -0.31 1.03
C SER A 747 -20.80 0.77 0.06
N PRO A 748 -20.52 2.00 0.52
CA PRO A 748 -20.67 2.47 1.90
C PRO A 748 -22.14 2.63 2.28
N ASN A 749 -22.48 2.35 3.55
CA ASN A 749 -23.86 2.52 4.01
C ASN A 749 -24.16 4.02 4.19
N TRP A 750 -25.37 4.41 3.83
CA TRP A 750 -25.85 5.79 3.95
C TRP A 750 -27.05 5.82 4.87
N SER A 751 -27.17 6.89 5.63
CA SER A 751 -28.30 7.18 6.51
C SER A 751 -28.86 8.55 6.17
N LEU A 752 -30.18 8.67 6.13
CA LEU A 752 -30.89 9.90 5.75
C LEU A 752 -32.02 10.13 6.75
N HIS A 753 -32.02 11.28 7.43
CA HIS A 753 -33.13 11.73 8.26
C HIS A 753 -33.83 12.88 7.56
N LEU A 754 -35.15 12.79 7.47
CA LEU A 754 -36.01 13.82 6.90
C LEU A 754 -37.08 14.16 7.94
N LEU A 755 -37.11 15.41 8.37
CA LEU A 755 -37.98 15.89 9.45
C LEU A 755 -39.03 16.86 8.91
N HIS A 756 -40.10 17.03 9.68
CA HIS A 756 -41.25 17.87 9.37
C HIS A 756 -42.09 17.41 8.17
N LEU A 757 -42.20 16.09 7.95
CA LEU A 757 -43.09 15.53 6.94
C LEU A 757 -44.54 15.43 7.44
N ASP A 758 -45.51 15.71 6.59
CA ASP A 758 -46.94 15.50 6.87
C ASP A 758 -47.24 14.00 6.90
N GLN A 759 -47.69 13.49 8.05
CA GLN A 759 -48.04 12.08 8.26
C GLN A 759 -49.00 11.55 7.20
N ASN A 760 -49.99 12.35 6.82
CA ASN A 760 -51.05 11.94 5.91
C ASN A 760 -50.58 11.91 4.45
N SER A 761 -49.40 12.47 4.17
CA SER A 761 -48.80 12.49 2.84
C SER A 761 -47.76 11.38 2.63
N LEU A 762 -47.36 10.68 3.70
CA LEU A 762 -46.27 9.70 3.64
C LEU A 762 -46.61 8.52 2.73
N SER A 763 -45.69 8.19 1.81
CA SER A 763 -45.87 7.10 0.86
C SER A 763 -44.54 6.40 0.56
N PHE A 764 -44.23 5.38 1.35
CA PHE A 764 -43.05 4.53 1.14
C PHE A 764 -43.35 3.10 1.59
N ASP A 765 -42.51 2.18 1.15
CA ASP A 765 -42.60 0.79 1.56
C ASP A 765 -41.73 0.57 2.79
N SER A 766 -42.33 0.17 3.91
CA SER A 766 -41.63 -0.02 5.18
C SER A 766 -40.84 -1.34 5.24
N GLY A 767 -41.15 -2.31 4.38
CA GLY A 767 -40.50 -3.63 4.34
C GLY A 767 -39.53 -3.82 3.18
N ASN A 768 -39.70 -3.06 2.09
CA ASN A 768 -38.92 -3.20 0.87
C ASN A 768 -38.02 -1.99 0.58
N ALA A 769 -37.14 -2.14 -0.41
CA ALA A 769 -36.31 -1.06 -0.92
C ALA A 769 -37.16 0.03 -1.58
N ASN A 770 -36.82 1.29 -1.29
CA ASN A 770 -37.36 2.48 -1.92
C ASN A 770 -36.24 3.09 -2.77
N GLU A 771 -36.39 3.05 -4.10
CA GLU A 771 -35.37 3.57 -5.00
C GLU A 771 -35.26 5.11 -4.91
N SER A 772 -34.07 5.67 -5.09
CA SER A 772 -33.89 7.11 -5.30
C SER A 772 -34.84 7.67 -6.37
N GLY A 773 -35.39 8.86 -6.12
CA GLY A 773 -36.44 9.49 -6.91
C GLY A 773 -37.86 9.07 -6.50
N LYS A 774 -38.03 8.06 -5.64
CA LYS A 774 -39.35 7.76 -5.08
C LYS A 774 -39.82 8.92 -4.21
N ARG A 775 -41.02 9.42 -4.49
CA ARG A 775 -41.73 10.40 -3.65
C ARG A 775 -42.16 9.73 -2.37
N ILE A 776 -41.75 10.30 -1.24
CA ILE A 776 -42.04 9.75 0.09
C ILE A 776 -43.02 10.58 0.90
N GLY A 777 -43.31 11.82 0.50
CA GLY A 777 -44.29 12.68 1.18
C GLY A 777 -44.16 14.17 0.83
N LYS A 778 -44.79 15.01 1.64
CA LYS A 778 -44.71 16.48 1.64
C LYS A 778 -44.38 16.97 3.05
N THR A 779 -43.96 18.22 3.19
CA THR A 779 -43.77 18.84 4.51
C THR A 779 -45.11 19.22 5.17
N ALA A 780 -45.14 19.21 6.50
CA ALA A 780 -46.30 19.56 7.31
C ALA A 780 -46.54 21.08 7.35
N GLY A 781 -47.53 21.57 6.63
CA GLY A 781 -47.86 23.00 6.61
C GLY A 781 -46.79 23.86 5.94
N LYS A 782 -46.38 24.98 6.56
CA LYS A 782 -45.41 25.96 6.03
C LYS A 782 -44.00 25.81 6.63
N VAL A 783 -43.66 24.61 7.08
CA VAL A 783 -42.35 24.30 7.66
C VAL A 783 -41.33 23.94 6.58
N TYR A 784 -40.05 24.16 6.88
CA TYR A 784 -38.94 23.70 6.04
C TYR A 784 -38.76 22.20 6.18
N LEU A 785 -38.18 21.57 5.15
CA LEU A 785 -37.69 20.20 5.26
C LEU A 785 -36.31 20.24 5.91
N HIS A 786 -36.21 19.63 7.08
CA HIS A 786 -34.95 19.49 7.79
C HIS A 786 -34.28 18.17 7.41
N ILE A 787 -33.02 18.23 6.96
CA ILE A 787 -32.29 17.12 6.35
C ILE A 787 -31.02 16.83 7.15
N ASN A 788 -30.82 15.56 7.50
CA ASN A 788 -29.52 15.03 7.88
C ASN A 788 -29.13 13.88 6.99
N ILE A 789 -27.84 13.82 6.65
CA ILE A 789 -27.29 12.70 5.91
C ILE A 789 -25.94 12.30 6.47
N GLY A 790 -25.67 11.01 6.48
CA GLY A 790 -24.41 10.50 6.95
C GLY A 790 -24.04 9.17 6.32
N LYS A 791 -22.79 8.80 6.51
CA LYS A 791 -22.12 7.66 5.92
C LYS A 791 -21.55 6.77 7.00
N ASN A 792 -21.71 5.46 6.88
CA ASN A 792 -21.22 4.48 7.84
C ASN A 792 -21.74 4.68 9.27
N ILE A 793 -22.98 5.19 9.40
CA ILE A 793 -23.61 5.40 10.71
C ILE A 793 -24.22 4.08 11.19
N THR A 794 -23.76 3.64 12.36
CA THR A 794 -24.29 2.45 13.00
C THR A 794 -25.55 2.83 13.79
N ASN A 795 -26.69 2.21 13.45
CA ASN A 795 -28.01 2.43 14.08
C ASN A 795 -28.54 3.87 14.01
N PRO A 796 -28.70 4.45 12.80
CA PRO A 796 -29.25 5.81 12.63
C PRO A 796 -30.63 5.99 13.30
N GLU A 797 -31.42 4.92 13.41
CA GLU A 797 -32.72 4.91 14.09
C GLU A 797 -32.68 5.28 15.58
N ASN A 798 -31.54 5.12 16.25
CA ASN A 798 -31.40 5.36 17.69
C ASN A 798 -30.72 6.70 18.01
N VAL A 799 -30.45 7.53 17.00
CA VAL A 799 -29.80 8.83 17.16
C VAL A 799 -30.83 9.86 17.64
N ILE A 800 -31.05 9.88 18.96
CA ILE A 800 -31.86 10.90 19.65
C ILE A 800 -31.01 12.16 19.86
N SER A 801 -31.66 13.32 19.89
CA SER A 801 -31.12 14.59 20.40
C SER A 801 -30.30 14.40 21.68
N GLY A 802 -28.97 14.60 21.65
CA GLY A 802 -28.11 14.44 22.84
C GLY A 802 -26.72 13.86 22.56
N PRO A 803 -26.08 13.18 23.52
CA PRO A 803 -24.72 12.64 23.37
C PRO A 803 -24.58 11.60 22.24
N SER A 804 -25.65 10.91 21.86
CA SER A 804 -25.68 9.97 20.73
C SER A 804 -25.66 10.66 19.35
N ASP A 805 -25.80 11.98 19.31
CA ASP A 805 -25.75 12.81 18.09
C ASP A 805 -24.31 12.95 17.55
N LEU A 806 -23.28 12.56 18.32
CA LEU A 806 -21.85 12.74 18.04
C LEU A 806 -21.21 11.66 17.16
N ASN A 807 -22.01 10.85 16.45
CA ASN A 807 -21.45 9.81 15.59
C ASN A 807 -20.61 10.44 14.44
N PRO A 808 -19.37 9.96 14.20
CA PRO A 808 -18.44 10.59 13.25
C PRO A 808 -18.89 10.51 11.79
N GLY A 809 -19.92 9.72 11.49
CA GLY A 809 -20.43 9.50 10.12
C GLY A 809 -21.34 10.58 9.56
N TRP A 810 -21.80 11.56 10.35
CA TRP A 810 -22.64 12.64 9.81
C TRP A 810 -21.83 13.53 8.85
N ILE A 811 -22.44 13.95 7.75
CA ILE A 811 -21.80 14.78 6.70
C ILE A 811 -22.65 16.03 6.50
N LYS A 812 -22.01 17.18 6.28
CA LYS A 812 -22.73 18.40 5.90
C LYS A 812 -23.35 18.20 4.50
N PRO A 813 -24.65 18.35 4.31
CA PRO A 813 -25.29 18.29 3.00
C PRO A 813 -24.62 19.18 1.95
N GLU A 814 -24.05 20.32 2.35
CA GLU A 814 -23.25 21.20 1.50
C GLU A 814 -21.97 20.52 0.97
N ASP A 815 -21.31 19.71 1.78
CA ASP A 815 -20.14 18.93 1.35
C ASP A 815 -20.53 17.90 0.28
N LEU A 816 -21.80 17.49 0.28
CA LEU A 816 -22.42 16.64 -0.75
C LEU A 816 -23.00 17.43 -1.94
N LYS A 817 -22.80 18.75 -2.01
CA LYS A 817 -23.47 19.63 -3.01
C LYS A 817 -25.00 19.43 -3.04
N MET A 818 -25.57 18.99 -1.92
CA MET A 818 -27.00 18.72 -1.82
C MET A 818 -27.73 20.06 -1.73
N CYS A 819 -28.65 20.33 -2.66
CA CYS A 819 -29.46 21.55 -2.71
C CYS A 819 -28.65 22.86 -2.91
N THR A 820 -27.45 22.80 -3.49
CA THR A 820 -26.57 23.97 -3.71
C THR A 820 -26.61 24.54 -5.14
N ASN A 821 -27.77 24.47 -5.81
CA ASN A 821 -27.92 24.92 -7.20
C ASN A 821 -27.63 26.41 -7.42
#